data_AF-A0A2E0CGI4-F1
#
_entry.id   AF-A0A2E0CGI4-F1
#
_cell.length_a   1.000
_cell.length_b   1.000
_cell.length_c   1.000
_cell.angle_alpha   90.00
_cell.angle_beta   90.00
_cell.angle_gamma   90.00
#
_symmetry.space_group_name_H-M   'P 1'
#
loop_
_entity.id
_entity.type
_entity.pdbx_description
1 polymer ?
#
loop_
_entity_poly.entity_id
_entity_poly.type
_entity_poly.pdbx_seq_one_letter_code
_entity_poly.pdbx_strand_id
1 'polypeptide(L)'
;MLEGFYSFCAWKLSVYMYMGVVVLMYNYFLNIYNSVKTLFEGMQLTLKHFNKKEELVATLQYPHEKWPIPERNIGFENDEYNLIRSRLHVDIDDCIGCLQCERACPVDCIKIETVKKPKKTELDFDFGITSNDTAKKMLVSRFSIDMSECMYCNLCEYPCPEECIYMVGGPNENKHEIDYEFSKYDRKGLVYEFAFPKEEDLIALNAQEYANKKREREEYLDAGSRLEGVVADEVRASQESSIAQEDVQDVPATQKKVARKKTKNYSSSEKIGVFYGSSTGNSEAICDIIQEELGDDVVELFNVSDTDPEKILAYNNIIISCPTWYEGELQEDWIEFLPKIAALDLKGKTVVMFGMGDQVGYADNFLDALGIIAADLIKAGAQIKGEWPIDGYEFTKSVGLTSDGKHFYGLGLDEENQVNLHNSRLDKWFEMLSDIFNLTVEKIEGADVDEVSELDVGVQDNQASVSSEVEKIDLESVEEGVSDDSADVPVVTRKYSSSEKIGLFYGSTTGNSEAICDKIFEILGEGVIDLLNVAEVDSNEILEYNHIIISCPTWNEGELQEDWEEFLPKIAALDLKGKTIVMFGLGDQDGYADNFLDALGIIAADLIKAGAEIKGHWPIEGYEFTKSLGLAPDGKHFYGLGLDEENQADLHDERLNKWFDMLMPIFSITAEIVEGEG
;
A
#
# COMPACT_ATOMS: atom_id res chain seq x y z
N MET A 1 -41.15 -2.08 92.71
CA MET A 1 -39.78 -1.81 92.18
C MET A 1 -39.58 -2.39 90.78
N LEU A 2 -40.06 -3.61 90.48
CA LEU A 2 -39.89 -4.25 89.17
C LEU A 2 -40.70 -3.61 88.02
N GLU A 3 -41.95 -3.16 88.25
CA GLU A 3 -42.77 -2.54 87.19
C GLU A 3 -42.25 -1.18 86.70
N GLY A 4 -41.66 -0.37 87.59
CA GLY A 4 -41.06 0.91 87.23
C GLY A 4 -39.80 0.77 86.36
N PHE A 5 -39.09 -0.35 86.46
CA PHE A 5 -37.87 -0.60 85.68
C PHE A 5 -38.20 -0.97 84.23
N TYR A 6 -39.25 -1.77 84.02
CA TYR A 6 -39.72 -2.14 82.68
C TYR A 6 -40.29 -0.94 81.91
N SER A 7 -41.07 -0.08 82.58
CA SER A 7 -41.61 1.13 81.93
C SER A 7 -40.52 2.13 81.54
N PHE A 8 -39.44 2.25 82.32
CA PHE A 8 -38.30 3.11 81.99
C PHE A 8 -37.45 2.57 80.83
N CYS A 9 -37.26 1.24 80.77
CA CYS A 9 -36.54 0.58 79.68
C CYS A 9 -37.30 0.68 78.35
N ALA A 10 -38.63 0.47 78.37
CA ALA A 10 -39.48 0.60 77.18
C ALA A 10 -39.52 2.04 76.65
N TRP A 11 -39.59 3.03 77.54
CA TRP A 11 -39.53 4.45 77.17
C TRP A 11 -38.18 4.81 76.52
N LYS A 12 -37.05 4.36 77.08
CA LYS A 12 -35.72 4.55 76.47
C LYS A 12 -35.64 3.91 75.07
N LEU A 13 -36.10 2.67 74.90
CA LEU A 13 -36.10 2.00 73.59
C LEU A 13 -36.93 2.74 72.55
N SER A 14 -38.12 3.24 72.91
CA SER A 14 -38.91 4.08 72.00
C SER A 14 -38.23 5.39 71.64
N VAL A 15 -37.56 6.06 72.59
CA VAL A 15 -36.82 7.31 72.33
C VAL A 15 -35.62 7.06 71.40
N TYR A 16 -34.86 5.98 71.62
CA TYR A 16 -33.73 5.62 70.74
C TYR A 16 -34.19 5.25 69.32
N MET A 17 -35.29 4.51 69.19
CA MET A 17 -35.85 4.14 67.89
C MET A 17 -36.38 5.37 67.14
N TYR A 18 -37.03 6.31 67.86
CA TYR A 18 -37.52 7.56 67.28
C TYR A 18 -36.37 8.48 66.85
N MET A 19 -35.31 8.60 67.66
CA MET A 19 -34.11 9.35 67.28
C MET A 19 -33.39 8.72 66.08
N GLY A 20 -33.33 7.39 65.97
CA GLY A 20 -32.77 6.70 64.81
C GLY A 20 -33.52 6.99 63.51
N VAL A 21 -34.86 6.97 63.54
CA VAL A 21 -35.72 7.30 62.39
C VAL A 21 -35.57 8.76 61.97
N VAL A 22 -35.46 9.69 62.94
CA VAL A 22 -35.24 11.12 62.65
C VAL A 22 -33.88 11.36 61.99
N VAL A 23 -32.83 10.66 62.41
CA VAL A 23 -31.48 10.76 61.80
C VAL A 23 -31.47 10.16 60.38
N LEU A 24 -32.16 9.03 60.17
CA LEU A 24 -32.31 8.43 58.83
C LEU A 24 -33.08 9.34 57.87
N MET A 25 -34.17 9.96 58.33
CA MET A 25 -34.91 10.94 57.54
C MET A 25 -34.05 12.17 57.23
N TYR A 26 -33.30 12.70 58.20
CA TYR A 26 -32.40 13.83 57.98
C TYR A 26 -31.35 13.54 56.90
N ASN A 27 -30.70 12.37 56.97
CA ASN A 27 -29.73 11.96 55.96
C ASN A 27 -30.35 11.75 54.57
N TYR A 28 -31.58 11.21 54.50
CA TYR A 28 -32.30 11.05 53.24
C TYR A 28 -32.58 12.39 52.56
N PHE A 29 -33.09 13.38 53.29
CA PHE A 29 -33.32 14.72 52.75
C PHE A 29 -32.02 15.46 52.41
N LEU A 30 -30.96 15.25 53.20
CA LEU A 30 -29.64 15.81 52.89
C LEU A 30 -29.07 15.23 51.58
N ASN A 31 -29.25 13.94 51.33
CA ASN A 31 -28.83 13.31 50.08
C ASN A 31 -29.62 13.82 48.88
N ILE A 32 -30.95 13.96 49.01
CA ILE A 32 -31.78 14.57 47.95
C ILE A 32 -31.31 15.99 47.66
N TYR A 33 -31.07 16.79 48.69
CA TYR A 33 -30.56 18.15 48.53
C TYR A 33 -29.21 18.17 47.80
N ASN A 34 -28.28 17.29 48.19
CA ASN A 34 -26.98 17.19 47.54
C ASN A 34 -27.11 16.77 46.07
N SER A 35 -27.93 15.76 45.76
CA SER A 35 -28.16 15.31 44.38
C SER A 35 -28.78 16.40 43.50
N VAL A 36 -29.75 17.14 44.01
CA VAL A 36 -30.35 18.28 43.29
C VAL A 36 -29.32 19.40 43.10
N LYS A 37 -28.53 19.72 44.13
CA LYS A 37 -27.47 20.73 44.05
C LYS A 37 -26.44 20.38 42.97
N THR A 38 -25.94 19.15 42.95
CA THR A 38 -24.96 18.70 41.95
C THR A 38 -25.53 18.68 40.53
N LEU A 39 -26.82 18.35 40.37
CA LEU A 39 -27.49 18.40 39.07
C LEU A 39 -27.56 19.84 38.54
N PHE A 40 -27.92 20.80 39.39
CA PHE A 40 -27.95 22.21 39.02
C PHE A 40 -26.55 22.77 38.71
N GLU A 41 -25.53 22.38 39.48
CA GLU A 41 -24.14 22.74 39.20
C GLU A 41 -23.69 22.22 37.82
N GLY A 42 -24.03 20.96 37.49
CA GLY A 42 -23.75 20.39 36.17
C GLY A 42 -24.48 21.12 35.03
N MET A 43 -25.79 21.33 35.17
CA MET A 43 -26.59 22.07 34.17
C MET A 43 -26.12 23.53 34.01
N GLN A 44 -25.68 24.19 35.08
CA GLN A 44 -25.13 25.54 35.01
C GLN A 44 -23.86 25.58 34.17
N LEU A 45 -23.01 24.55 34.30
CA LEU A 45 -21.81 24.42 33.46
C LEU A 45 -22.19 24.19 32.00
N THR A 46 -23.15 23.30 31.71
CA THR A 46 -23.66 23.06 30.35
C THR A 46 -24.22 24.34 29.73
N LEU A 47 -25.03 25.09 30.48
CA LEU A 47 -25.63 26.34 30.01
C LEU A 47 -24.58 27.43 29.76
N LYS A 48 -23.50 27.45 30.56
CA LYS A 48 -22.37 28.35 30.33
C LYS A 48 -21.66 28.03 29.02
N HIS A 49 -21.44 26.75 28.70
CA HIS A 49 -20.84 26.35 27.42
C HIS A 49 -21.77 26.67 26.24
N PHE A 50 -23.07 26.41 26.38
CA PHE A 50 -24.06 26.74 25.35
C PHE A 50 -24.14 28.26 25.06
N ASN A 51 -24.09 29.10 26.10
CA ASN A 51 -24.15 30.56 25.93
C ASN A 51 -22.84 31.17 25.42
N LYS A 52 -21.69 30.53 25.69
CA LYS A 52 -20.37 30.92 25.18
C LYS A 52 -19.96 30.07 23.98
N LYS A 53 -20.93 29.63 23.18
CA LYS A 53 -20.67 28.72 22.05
C LYS A 53 -19.53 29.24 21.18
N GLU A 54 -19.53 30.50 20.75
CA GLU A 54 -18.50 31.11 19.87
C GLU A 54 -17.09 31.16 20.49
N GLU A 55 -16.96 31.34 21.81
CA GLU A 55 -15.65 31.39 22.49
C GLU A 55 -15.15 30.01 22.93
N LEU A 56 -16.05 29.03 23.04
CA LEU A 56 -15.80 27.69 23.55
C LEU A 56 -16.12 26.60 22.52
N VAL A 57 -16.26 26.95 21.23
CA VAL A 57 -16.54 25.98 20.17
C VAL A 57 -15.32 25.09 20.00
N ALA A 58 -15.54 23.78 19.89
CA ALA A 58 -14.54 22.83 19.41
C ALA A 58 -14.53 22.73 17.87
N THR A 59 -15.43 23.42 17.17
CA THR A 59 -15.65 23.30 15.72
C THR A 59 -15.79 24.68 15.06
N LEU A 60 -14.98 24.96 14.04
CA LEU A 60 -15.05 26.18 13.22
C LEU A 60 -15.74 25.89 11.88
N GLN A 61 -16.33 26.91 11.25
CA GLN A 61 -16.89 26.79 9.89
C GLN A 61 -15.77 26.87 8.85
N TYR A 62 -15.04 25.76 8.70
CA TYR A 62 -14.05 25.60 7.64
C TYR A 62 -14.75 25.58 6.27
N PRO A 63 -14.23 26.25 5.21
CA PRO A 63 -12.94 26.95 5.10
C PRO A 63 -12.98 28.47 5.36
N HIS A 64 -14.13 29.03 5.76
CA HIS A 64 -14.30 30.48 5.91
C HIS A 64 -13.72 31.07 7.19
N GLU A 65 -13.67 30.27 8.27
CA GLU A 65 -13.09 30.66 9.56
C GLU A 65 -11.85 29.81 9.85
N LYS A 66 -10.70 30.46 10.03
CA LYS A 66 -9.41 29.82 10.36
C LYS A 66 -9.16 29.81 11.86
N TRP A 67 -8.46 28.79 12.36
CA TRP A 67 -8.09 28.75 13.78
C TRP A 67 -7.07 29.84 14.10
N PRO A 68 -7.28 30.68 15.13
CA PRO A 68 -6.26 31.63 15.55
C PRO A 68 -4.99 30.87 15.97
N ILE A 69 -3.84 31.36 15.51
CA ILE A 69 -2.54 30.75 15.81
C ILE A 69 -2.35 30.74 17.33
N PRO A 70 -2.09 29.58 17.95
CA PRO A 70 -1.87 29.53 19.39
C PRO A 70 -0.58 30.27 19.74
N GLU A 71 -0.66 31.25 20.64
CA GLU A 71 0.49 31.95 21.19
C GLU A 71 1.35 30.97 22.00
N ARG A 72 2.40 30.43 21.38
CA ARG A 72 3.38 29.54 22.03
C ARG A 72 4.69 30.31 22.25
N ASN A 73 5.05 30.53 23.50
CA ASN A 73 6.37 31.07 23.84
C ASN A 73 7.40 29.93 23.85
N ILE A 74 8.05 29.71 22.71
CA ILE A 74 9.14 28.73 22.55
C ILE A 74 10.53 29.34 22.81
N GLY A 75 10.60 30.55 23.36
CA GLY A 75 11.86 31.24 23.66
C GLY A 75 12.51 31.97 22.47
N PHE A 76 11.79 32.13 21.36
CA PHE A 76 12.18 32.93 20.21
C PHE A 76 11.16 34.05 19.99
N GLU A 77 11.63 35.22 19.57
CA GLU A 77 10.77 36.33 19.16
C GLU A 77 10.24 36.07 17.74
N ASN A 78 9.00 36.52 17.46
CA ASN A 78 8.33 36.27 16.17
C ASN A 78 9.04 36.91 14.97
N ASP A 79 9.83 37.95 15.21
CA ASP A 79 10.61 38.66 14.20
C ASP A 79 11.89 37.92 13.79
N GLU A 80 12.36 36.97 14.60
CA GLU A 80 13.56 36.16 14.33
C GLU A 80 13.23 34.75 13.83
N TYR A 81 12.03 34.23 14.14
CA TYR A 81 11.69 32.84 13.83
C TYR A 81 10.21 32.64 13.49
N ASN A 82 9.97 31.80 12.49
CA ASN A 82 8.63 31.34 12.13
C ASN A 82 8.11 30.31 13.14
N LEU A 83 7.19 30.72 14.02
CA LEU A 83 6.54 29.82 14.99
C LEU A 83 5.79 28.65 14.33
N ILE A 84 5.34 28.84 13.10
CA ILE A 84 4.66 27.83 12.29
C ILE A 84 5.39 27.65 10.97
N ARG A 85 5.35 26.43 10.46
CA ARG A 85 5.75 26.14 9.09
C ARG A 85 4.61 26.54 8.16
N SER A 86 4.79 27.65 7.45
CA SER A 86 3.82 28.26 6.55
C SER A 86 4.10 27.90 5.09
N ARG A 87 3.43 28.55 4.12
CA ARG A 87 3.68 28.31 2.70
C ARG A 87 5.04 28.89 2.31
N LEU A 88 5.73 28.19 1.43
CA LEU A 88 6.81 28.79 0.67
C LEU A 88 6.26 29.83 -0.31
N HIS A 89 6.89 31.00 -0.34
CA HIS A 89 6.67 32.02 -1.35
C HIS A 89 7.98 32.33 -2.07
N VAL A 90 7.89 32.72 -3.34
CA VAL A 90 9.06 33.04 -4.16
C VAL A 90 8.87 34.40 -4.82
N ASP A 91 9.74 35.33 -4.46
CA ASP A 91 9.88 36.62 -5.13
C ASP A 91 10.65 36.40 -6.45
N ILE A 92 9.92 36.10 -7.52
CA ILE A 92 10.53 35.73 -8.81
C ILE A 92 11.42 36.84 -9.40
N ASP A 93 11.12 38.10 -9.07
CA ASP A 93 11.91 39.26 -9.47
C ASP A 93 13.33 39.25 -8.89
N ASP A 94 13.59 38.47 -7.84
CA ASP A 94 14.91 38.27 -7.25
C ASP A 94 15.53 36.89 -7.57
N CYS A 95 14.76 35.98 -8.15
CA CYS A 95 15.28 34.66 -8.54
C CYS A 95 16.26 34.75 -9.72
N ILE A 96 17.50 34.27 -9.51
CA ILE A 96 18.55 34.20 -10.54
C ILE A 96 18.62 32.87 -11.30
N GLY A 97 17.75 31.91 -10.96
CA GLY A 97 17.69 30.60 -11.62
C GLY A 97 18.90 29.69 -11.35
N CYS A 98 19.44 29.69 -10.13
CA CYS A 98 20.65 28.91 -9.78
C CYS A 98 20.39 27.41 -9.51
N LEU A 99 19.13 26.99 -9.39
CA LEU A 99 18.67 25.61 -9.11
C LEU A 99 19.14 25.05 -7.74
N GLN A 100 19.57 25.91 -6.82
CA GLN A 100 20.09 25.46 -5.53
C GLN A 100 18.98 25.00 -4.57
N CYS A 101 17.85 25.69 -4.57
CA CYS A 101 16.67 25.31 -3.78
C CYS A 101 16.01 24.02 -4.28
N GLU A 102 15.94 23.81 -5.60
CA GLU A 102 15.49 22.55 -6.22
C GLU A 102 16.35 21.37 -5.76
N ARG A 103 17.68 21.48 -5.85
CA ARG A 103 18.60 20.41 -5.40
C ARG A 103 18.60 20.17 -3.90
N ALA A 104 18.26 21.18 -3.10
CA ALA A 104 18.20 21.06 -1.65
C ALA A 104 16.89 20.44 -1.17
N CYS A 105 15.88 20.33 -2.04
CA CYS A 105 14.60 19.74 -1.69
C CYS A 105 14.75 18.21 -1.55
N PRO A 106 14.49 17.63 -0.36
CA PRO A 106 14.65 16.19 -0.15
C PRO A 106 13.56 15.36 -0.84
N VAL A 107 12.41 15.97 -1.16
CA VAL A 107 11.24 15.35 -1.79
C VAL A 107 11.05 15.79 -3.25
N ASP A 108 11.99 16.58 -3.80
CA ASP A 108 11.99 17.03 -5.20
C ASP A 108 10.71 17.77 -5.68
N CYS A 109 9.97 18.38 -4.75
CA CYS A 109 8.72 19.10 -5.04
C CYS A 109 8.88 20.47 -5.71
N ILE A 110 10.11 20.94 -5.94
CA ILE A 110 10.41 22.23 -6.58
C ILE A 110 10.94 21.95 -7.98
N LYS A 111 10.34 22.54 -9.02
CA LYS A 111 10.82 22.41 -10.41
C LYS A 111 11.16 23.77 -11.00
N ILE A 112 12.40 23.91 -11.48
CA ILE A 112 12.90 25.17 -12.03
C ILE A 112 13.45 24.96 -13.43
N GLU A 113 12.89 25.68 -14.41
CA GLU A 113 13.39 25.70 -15.79
C GLU A 113 13.97 27.08 -16.09
N THR A 114 15.11 27.12 -16.80
CA THR A 114 15.80 28.38 -17.12
C THR A 114 16.24 28.45 -18.58
N VAL A 115 16.15 29.65 -19.16
CA VAL A 115 16.63 29.96 -20.51
C VAL A 115 17.81 30.90 -20.42
N LYS A 116 18.93 30.53 -21.04
CA LYS A 116 20.18 31.32 -21.01
C LYS A 116 20.16 32.44 -22.03
N LYS A 117 20.77 33.59 -21.69
CA LYS A 117 20.98 34.69 -22.63
C LYS A 117 21.78 34.23 -23.86
N PRO A 118 21.31 34.47 -25.10
CA PRO A 118 22.10 34.24 -26.30
C PRO A 118 23.29 35.21 -26.37
N LYS A 119 24.46 34.71 -26.78
CA LYS A 119 25.71 35.50 -26.86
C LYS A 119 25.77 36.48 -28.05
N LYS A 120 24.88 36.35 -29.03
CA LYS A 120 24.87 37.14 -30.27
C LYS A 120 23.46 37.25 -30.87
N THR A 121 22.71 38.28 -30.50
CA THR A 121 21.60 38.80 -31.31
C THR A 121 21.36 40.27 -30.96
N GLU A 122 20.96 41.07 -31.95
CA GLU A 122 20.78 42.54 -31.89
C GLU A 122 19.65 43.03 -30.98
N LEU A 123 19.11 42.17 -30.11
CA LEU A 123 18.07 42.50 -29.14
C LEU A 123 18.72 42.60 -27.76
N ASP A 124 18.83 43.83 -27.27
CA ASP A 124 19.30 44.13 -25.91
C ASP A 124 18.17 43.81 -24.92
N PHE A 125 17.95 42.51 -24.72
CA PHE A 125 16.97 42.02 -23.77
C PHE A 125 17.58 42.08 -22.36
N ASP A 126 17.04 42.98 -21.54
CA ASP A 126 17.44 43.15 -20.14
C ASP A 126 16.60 42.20 -19.28
N PHE A 127 17.28 41.27 -18.58
CA PHE A 127 16.63 40.31 -17.68
C PHE A 127 16.36 40.90 -16.29
N GLY A 128 16.72 42.16 -16.07
CA GLY A 128 16.54 42.84 -14.81
C GLY A 128 17.70 42.61 -13.84
N ILE A 129 17.62 43.34 -12.72
CA ILE A 129 18.57 43.32 -11.62
C ILE A 129 17.77 42.97 -10.37
N THR A 130 18.30 42.09 -9.52
CA THR A 130 17.69 41.74 -8.23
C THR A 130 17.78 42.90 -7.24
N SER A 131 17.03 42.83 -6.15
CA SER A 131 17.09 43.74 -5.01
C SER A 131 18.50 43.86 -4.41
N ASN A 132 19.36 42.84 -4.58
CA ASN A 132 20.76 42.84 -4.11
C ASN A 132 21.76 43.30 -5.19
N ASP A 133 21.31 44.02 -6.23
CA ASP A 133 22.12 44.52 -7.34
C ASP A 133 22.78 43.42 -8.23
N THR A 134 22.27 42.19 -8.20
CA THR A 134 22.77 41.09 -9.05
C THR A 134 22.10 41.12 -10.43
N ALA A 135 22.89 41.23 -11.50
CA ALA A 135 22.38 41.16 -12.86
C ALA A 135 21.95 39.73 -13.23
N LYS A 136 20.68 39.55 -13.64
CA LYS A 136 20.13 38.26 -14.07
C LYS A 136 20.75 37.81 -15.39
N LYS A 137 21.36 36.62 -15.39
CA LYS A 137 22.00 36.01 -16.59
C LYS A 137 21.12 34.98 -17.30
N MET A 138 20.10 34.51 -16.61
CA MET A 138 19.17 33.47 -17.03
C MET A 138 17.76 33.98 -16.76
N LEU A 139 16.86 33.72 -17.70
CA LEU A 139 15.44 33.93 -17.52
C LEU A 139 14.88 32.66 -16.88
N VAL A 140 14.17 32.79 -15.77
CA VAL A 140 13.44 31.67 -15.16
C VAL A 140 12.14 31.50 -15.94
N SER A 141 12.00 30.38 -16.65
CA SER A 141 10.81 30.10 -17.46
C SER A 141 9.72 29.36 -16.69
N ARG A 142 10.13 28.58 -15.68
CA ARG A 142 9.25 27.86 -14.75
C ARG A 142 9.86 27.92 -13.37
N PHE A 143 9.05 28.20 -12.37
CA PHE A 143 9.35 27.99 -10.97
C PHE A 143 8.05 27.53 -10.31
N SER A 144 7.87 26.21 -10.24
CA SER A 144 6.71 25.61 -9.57
C SER A 144 7.13 24.94 -8.27
N ILE A 145 6.31 25.09 -7.23
CA ILE A 145 6.42 24.34 -5.98
C ILE A 145 5.15 23.52 -5.81
N ASP A 146 5.29 22.20 -5.73
CA ASP A 146 4.20 21.31 -5.34
C ASP A 146 4.10 21.27 -3.81
N MET A 147 3.05 21.90 -3.28
CA MET A 147 2.80 21.94 -1.84
C MET A 147 2.09 20.68 -1.34
N SER A 148 1.65 19.77 -2.22
CA SER A 148 1.11 18.46 -1.81
C SER A 148 2.22 17.50 -1.39
N GLU A 149 3.41 17.63 -1.99
CA GLU A 149 4.60 16.83 -1.66
C GLU A 149 5.49 17.50 -0.59
N CYS A 150 5.41 18.82 -0.44
CA CYS A 150 6.30 19.57 0.43
C CYS A 150 6.17 19.16 1.91
N MET A 151 7.27 18.70 2.51
CA MET A 151 7.33 18.36 3.95
C MET A 151 7.67 19.54 4.89
N TYR A 152 7.69 20.77 4.37
CA TYR A 152 7.93 22.01 5.12
C TYR A 152 9.23 22.05 5.96
N CYS A 153 10.30 21.40 5.49
CA CYS A 153 11.57 21.30 6.21
C CYS A 153 12.38 22.61 6.28
N ASN A 154 12.03 23.60 5.46
CA ASN A 154 12.73 24.88 5.29
C ASN A 154 14.17 24.78 4.73
N LEU A 155 14.57 23.63 4.17
CA LEU A 155 15.92 23.43 3.65
C LEU A 155 16.20 24.21 2.36
N CYS A 156 15.17 24.58 1.60
CA CYS A 156 15.29 25.29 0.33
C CYS A 156 15.50 26.81 0.48
N GLU A 157 15.23 27.39 1.65
CA GLU A 157 15.45 28.81 1.97
C GLU A 157 16.95 29.11 2.15
N TYR A 158 17.64 28.33 2.99
CA TYR A 158 19.05 28.50 3.30
C TYR A 158 20.04 28.57 2.12
N PRO A 159 19.90 27.75 1.05
CA PRO A 159 20.81 27.80 -0.07
C PRO A 159 20.52 28.95 -1.04
N CYS A 160 19.42 29.69 -0.90
CA CYS A 160 19.07 30.76 -1.83
C CYS A 160 19.98 31.99 -1.66
N PRO A 161 20.82 32.34 -2.64
CA PRO A 161 21.80 33.42 -2.48
C PRO A 161 21.18 34.82 -2.52
N GLU A 162 19.98 34.95 -3.09
CA GLU A 162 19.24 36.22 -3.19
C GLU A 162 18.10 36.29 -2.15
N GLU A 163 17.97 35.27 -1.28
CA GLU A 163 16.89 35.16 -0.28
C GLU A 163 15.48 35.31 -0.88
N CYS A 164 15.31 34.95 -2.15
CA CYS A 164 14.07 35.14 -2.90
C CYS A 164 13.00 34.08 -2.61
N ILE A 165 13.35 32.96 -1.95
CA ILE A 165 12.40 31.93 -1.52
C ILE A 165 12.40 31.90 0.00
N TYR A 166 11.21 31.98 0.61
CA TYR A 166 11.06 32.07 2.05
C TYR A 166 9.69 31.56 2.51
N MET A 167 9.61 31.20 3.79
CA MET A 167 8.35 30.86 4.46
C MET A 167 7.61 32.15 4.88
N VAL A 168 6.33 32.27 4.55
CA VAL A 168 5.52 33.47 4.87
C VAL A 168 5.20 33.60 6.37
N GLY A 169 5.08 34.81 6.89
CA GLY A 169 4.91 35.03 8.33
C GLY A 169 6.22 35.16 9.10
N GLY A 170 6.11 35.35 10.41
CA GLY A 170 7.25 35.56 11.31
C GLY A 170 8.20 36.67 10.79
N PRO A 171 9.49 36.38 10.55
CA PRO A 171 10.44 37.36 10.00
C PRO A 171 10.05 37.98 8.66
N ASN A 172 9.21 37.29 7.87
CA ASN A 172 8.77 37.70 6.54
C ASN A 172 7.30 38.17 6.51
N GLU A 173 6.65 38.39 7.65
CA GLU A 173 5.25 38.85 7.74
C GLU A 173 5.01 40.19 7.00
N ASN A 174 6.04 41.03 6.95
CA ASN A 174 6.02 42.30 6.21
C ASN A 174 6.08 42.13 4.69
N LYS A 175 6.57 40.99 4.18
CA LYS A 175 6.68 40.72 2.74
C LYS A 175 5.39 40.13 2.18
N HIS A 176 4.79 39.17 2.88
CA HIS A 176 3.58 38.48 2.43
C HIS A 176 2.67 38.11 3.61
N GLU A 177 1.36 38.16 3.39
CA GLU A 177 0.36 37.70 4.38
C GLU A 177 0.61 36.24 4.74
N ILE A 178 0.58 35.95 6.05
CA ILE A 178 0.76 34.60 6.54
C ILE A 178 -0.37 33.71 6.04
N ASP A 179 0.02 32.59 5.46
CA ASP A 179 -0.92 31.57 5.04
C ASP A 179 -0.37 30.24 5.57
N TYR A 180 -1.22 29.47 6.25
CA TYR A 180 -0.88 28.23 6.95
C TYR A 180 -1.98 27.15 6.79
N GLU A 181 -3.05 27.47 6.06
CA GLU A 181 -4.14 26.55 5.74
C GLU A 181 -4.42 26.67 4.24
N PHE A 182 -3.97 25.68 3.46
CA PHE A 182 -3.96 25.73 1.99
C PHE A 182 -4.90 24.71 1.34
N SER A 183 -6.10 24.50 1.89
CA SER A 183 -7.03 23.55 1.28
C SER A 183 -7.45 23.98 -0.13
N LYS A 184 -7.44 23.00 -1.02
CA LYS A 184 -7.92 23.09 -2.39
C LYS A 184 -8.83 21.89 -2.62
N TYR A 185 -9.85 22.06 -3.45
CA TYR A 185 -10.77 20.96 -3.80
C TYR A 185 -10.12 19.96 -4.76
N ASP A 186 -9.13 20.39 -5.52
CA ASP A 186 -8.33 19.57 -6.43
C ASP A 186 -6.84 19.67 -6.01
N ARG A 187 -6.13 18.54 -6.05
CA ARG A 187 -4.68 18.46 -5.82
C ARG A 187 -3.91 19.36 -6.77
N LYS A 188 -4.41 19.56 -8.00
CA LYS A 188 -3.80 20.48 -8.99
C LYS A 188 -3.68 21.91 -8.45
N GLY A 189 -4.61 22.33 -7.59
CA GLY A 189 -4.58 23.65 -6.96
C GLY A 189 -3.49 23.82 -5.90
N LEU A 190 -2.80 22.74 -5.51
CA LEU A 190 -1.67 22.75 -4.57
C LEU A 190 -0.32 22.95 -5.26
N VAL A 191 -0.29 23.00 -6.59
CA VAL A 191 0.89 23.37 -7.36
C VAL A 191 0.90 24.89 -7.53
N TYR A 192 1.92 25.55 -6.99
CA TYR A 192 2.06 27.01 -7.05
C TYR A 192 3.14 27.40 -8.04
N GLU A 193 2.77 28.16 -9.07
CA GLU A 193 3.69 28.72 -10.05
C GLU A 193 4.05 30.16 -9.68
N PHE A 194 5.35 30.46 -9.72
CA PHE A 194 5.88 31.79 -9.40
C PHE A 194 6.52 32.46 -10.63
N ALA A 195 6.83 31.70 -11.69
CA ALA A 195 7.42 32.25 -12.90
C ALA A 195 6.37 32.52 -13.98
N PHE A 196 6.17 33.81 -14.30
CA PHE A 196 5.28 34.25 -15.39
C PHE A 196 6.05 35.02 -16.46
N PRO A 197 6.94 34.37 -17.23
CA PRO A 197 7.64 35.05 -18.33
C PRO A 197 6.65 35.50 -19.42
N LYS A 198 6.93 36.64 -20.04
CA LYS A 198 6.12 37.12 -21.18
C LYS A 198 6.38 36.25 -22.41
N GLU A 199 5.34 35.96 -23.18
CA GLU A 199 5.45 35.15 -24.39
C GLU A 199 6.41 35.76 -25.42
N GLU A 200 6.41 37.10 -25.54
CA GLU A 200 7.33 37.84 -26.41
C GLU A 200 8.80 37.54 -26.09
N ASP A 201 9.13 37.40 -24.80
CA ASP A 201 10.48 37.18 -24.29
C ASP A 201 10.93 35.74 -24.56
N LEU A 202 10.02 34.77 -24.42
CA LEU A 202 10.26 33.36 -24.74
C LEU A 202 10.46 33.15 -26.25
N ILE A 203 9.63 33.79 -27.08
CA ILE A 203 9.73 33.74 -28.54
C ILE A 203 11.04 34.37 -29.01
N ALA A 204 11.44 35.51 -28.44
CA ALA A 204 12.71 36.18 -28.76
C ALA A 204 13.95 35.32 -28.45
N LEU A 205 13.83 34.35 -27.53
CA LEU A 205 14.89 33.42 -27.16
C LEU A 205 14.88 32.11 -27.96
N ASN A 206 14.08 32.01 -29.04
CA ASN A 206 13.82 30.79 -29.80
C ASN A 206 13.27 29.63 -28.91
N ALA A 207 12.56 29.95 -27.83
CA ALA A 207 11.97 29.00 -26.91
C ALA A 207 10.48 28.76 -27.22
N GLN A 208 10.14 28.55 -28.50
CA GLN A 208 8.75 28.39 -28.96
C GLN A 208 8.05 27.21 -28.26
N GLU A 209 8.78 26.14 -27.99
CA GLU A 209 8.32 24.95 -27.27
C GLU A 209 7.92 25.28 -25.82
N TYR A 210 8.60 26.24 -25.18
CA TYR A 210 8.30 26.66 -23.81
C TYR A 210 7.04 27.53 -23.74
N ALA A 211 6.74 28.31 -24.78
CA ALA A 211 5.50 29.10 -24.85
C ALA A 211 4.26 28.20 -24.92
N ASN A 212 4.33 27.08 -25.66
CA ASN A 212 3.24 26.11 -25.73
C ASN A 212 3.05 25.38 -24.39
N LYS A 213 4.15 24.83 -23.82
CA LYS A 213 4.14 24.18 -22.49
C LYS A 213 3.69 25.12 -21.37
N LYS A 214 3.90 26.43 -21.52
CA LYS A 214 3.41 27.42 -20.55
C LYS A 214 1.88 27.50 -20.58
N ARG A 215 1.28 27.61 -21.77
CA ARG A 215 -0.18 27.71 -21.93
C ARG A 215 -0.90 26.47 -21.39
N GLU A 216 -0.41 25.28 -21.73
CA GLU A 216 -0.95 24.00 -21.21
C GLU A 216 -0.89 23.94 -19.67
N ARG A 217 0.21 24.41 -19.07
CA ARG A 217 0.36 24.48 -17.60
C ARG A 217 -0.54 25.52 -16.96
N GLU A 218 -0.69 26.69 -17.55
CA GLU A 218 -1.63 27.72 -17.07
C GLU A 218 -3.07 27.18 -17.09
N GLU A 219 -3.45 26.40 -18.10
CA GLU A 219 -4.76 25.72 -18.17
C GLU A 219 -4.92 24.64 -17.09
N TYR A 220 -3.87 23.84 -16.83
CA TYR A 220 -3.84 22.82 -15.77
C TYR A 220 -4.02 23.45 -14.37
N LEU A 221 -3.33 24.56 -14.10
CA LEU A 221 -3.40 25.28 -12.83
C LEU A 221 -4.74 26.03 -12.65
N ASP A 222 -5.27 26.62 -13.72
CA ASP A 222 -6.56 27.30 -13.69
C ASP A 222 -7.69 26.31 -13.34
N ALA A 223 -7.65 25.10 -13.89
CA ALA A 223 -8.59 24.03 -13.56
C ALA A 223 -8.65 23.70 -12.07
N GLY A 224 -7.51 23.66 -11.38
CA GLY A 224 -7.44 23.42 -9.93
C GLY A 224 -7.80 24.64 -9.05
N SER A 225 -7.84 25.84 -9.64
CA SER A 225 -8.10 27.10 -8.92
C SER A 225 -9.56 27.54 -8.94
N ARG A 226 -10.37 27.00 -9.87
CA ARG A 226 -11.80 27.26 -9.94
C ARG A 226 -12.48 26.65 -8.71
N LEU A 227 -13.12 27.50 -7.90
CA LEU A 227 -13.96 27.12 -6.75
C LEU A 227 -15.31 26.48 -7.17
N GLU A 228 -15.40 26.07 -8.42
CA GLU A 228 -16.51 25.31 -8.94
C GLU A 228 -16.21 23.85 -8.59
N GLY A 229 -16.62 23.45 -7.39
CA GLY A 229 -16.73 22.02 -7.09
C GLY A 229 -17.44 21.36 -8.26
N VAL A 230 -16.95 20.19 -8.67
CA VAL A 230 -17.29 19.58 -9.95
C VAL A 230 -18.81 19.53 -10.15
N VAL A 231 -19.33 20.41 -11.01
CA VAL A 231 -20.73 20.34 -11.41
C VAL A 231 -20.83 19.11 -12.29
N ALA A 232 -21.70 18.17 -11.91
CA ALA A 232 -21.82 16.83 -12.52
C ALA A 232 -21.95 16.84 -14.06
N ASP A 233 -22.36 17.96 -14.66
CA ASP A 233 -22.50 18.11 -16.11
C ASP A 233 -21.21 18.57 -16.83
N GLU A 234 -20.26 19.22 -16.16
CA GLU A 234 -18.98 19.64 -16.76
C GLU A 234 -17.93 18.52 -16.80
N VAL A 235 -17.97 17.60 -15.81
CA VAL A 235 -17.21 16.32 -15.83
C VAL A 235 -17.48 15.55 -17.12
N ARG A 236 -18.71 15.64 -17.61
CA ARG A 236 -19.19 14.92 -18.78
C ARG A 236 -18.77 15.58 -20.09
N ALA A 237 -18.57 16.89 -20.10
CA ALA A 237 -18.21 17.65 -21.31
C ALA A 237 -16.68 17.79 -21.49
N SER A 238 -15.92 17.87 -20.40
CA SER A 238 -14.45 17.89 -20.46
C SER A 238 -13.87 16.54 -20.90
N GLN A 239 -14.47 15.44 -20.44
CA GLN A 239 -14.18 14.06 -20.90
C GLN A 239 -14.42 13.86 -22.40
N GLU A 240 -15.38 14.57 -23.01
CA GLU A 240 -15.64 14.46 -24.45
C GLU A 240 -14.67 15.31 -25.31
N SER A 241 -14.07 16.37 -24.75
CA SER A 241 -13.15 17.26 -25.49
C SER A 241 -11.67 16.87 -25.39
N SER A 242 -11.24 16.19 -24.32
CA SER A 242 -9.86 15.68 -24.16
C SER A 242 -9.56 14.47 -25.04
N ILE A 243 -10.58 13.85 -25.65
CA ILE A 243 -10.42 12.73 -26.60
C ILE A 243 -9.93 13.21 -27.98
N ALA A 244 -9.91 14.52 -28.24
CA ALA A 244 -9.63 15.06 -29.57
C ALA A 244 -8.57 16.18 -29.58
N GLN A 245 -7.36 15.92 -29.04
CA GLN A 245 -6.07 16.39 -29.57
C GLN A 245 -4.97 16.20 -28.52
N GLU A 246 -4.18 15.14 -28.64
CA GLU A 246 -2.75 15.19 -28.31
C GLU A 246 -2.03 14.02 -28.99
N ASP A 247 -1.33 14.35 -30.08
CA ASP A 247 -0.32 13.51 -30.71
C ASP A 247 0.87 13.42 -29.76
N VAL A 248 1.04 12.27 -29.08
CA VAL A 248 2.21 12.00 -28.24
C VAL A 248 3.39 11.63 -29.14
N GLN A 249 4.41 12.49 -29.15
CA GLN A 249 5.73 12.14 -29.66
C GLN A 249 6.46 11.25 -28.65
N ASP A 250 6.89 10.08 -29.13
CA ASP A 250 7.68 9.07 -28.44
C ASP A 250 8.81 9.64 -27.57
N VAL A 251 8.78 9.32 -26.28
CA VAL A 251 9.97 9.21 -25.44
C VAL A 251 10.08 7.74 -25.04
N PRO A 252 11.15 7.01 -25.43
CA PRO A 252 11.21 5.58 -25.18
C PRO A 252 11.48 5.30 -23.70
N ALA A 253 10.46 4.82 -22.99
CA ALA A 253 10.61 4.16 -21.70
C ALA A 253 11.17 2.74 -21.93
N THR A 254 12.48 2.66 -22.19
CA THR A 254 13.24 1.42 -21.98
C THR A 254 13.91 1.47 -20.62
N GLN A 255 13.20 1.07 -19.57
CA GLN A 255 13.83 0.32 -18.50
C GLN A 255 13.45 -1.14 -18.70
N LYS A 256 14.38 -1.91 -19.29
CA LYS A 256 14.22 -3.36 -19.42
C LYS A 256 14.23 -3.96 -18.01
N LYS A 257 13.11 -4.57 -17.56
CA LYS A 257 13.15 -5.65 -16.57
C LYS A 257 14.13 -6.70 -17.13
N VAL A 258 15.25 -6.91 -16.45
CA VAL A 258 16.22 -7.93 -16.84
C VAL A 258 15.64 -9.26 -16.36
N ALA A 259 14.91 -9.96 -17.23
CA ALA A 259 14.48 -11.33 -16.97
C ALA A 259 15.71 -12.18 -16.64
N ARG A 260 15.73 -12.83 -15.46
CA ARG A 260 16.83 -13.69 -15.03
C ARG A 260 16.81 -14.94 -15.90
N LYS A 261 17.80 -15.06 -16.78
CA LYS A 261 17.90 -16.20 -17.70
C LYS A 261 18.26 -17.45 -16.89
N LYS A 262 17.31 -18.39 -16.72
CA LYS A 262 17.53 -19.67 -16.03
C LYS A 262 18.76 -20.38 -16.60
N THR A 263 19.80 -20.58 -15.79
CA THR A 263 21.08 -21.18 -16.20
C THR A 263 21.32 -22.57 -15.61
N LYS A 264 20.54 -22.93 -14.59
CA LYS A 264 20.64 -24.17 -13.83
C LYS A 264 19.24 -24.79 -13.72
N ASN A 265 19.17 -26.10 -13.80
CA ASN A 265 17.99 -26.87 -13.42
C ASN A 265 18.24 -27.47 -12.04
N TYR A 266 17.25 -27.36 -11.18
CA TYR A 266 17.26 -27.91 -9.83
C TYR A 266 16.32 -29.10 -9.79
N SER A 267 16.69 -30.13 -9.04
CA SER A 267 15.79 -31.22 -8.71
C SER A 267 16.05 -31.69 -7.29
N SER A 268 15.01 -32.16 -6.62
CA SER A 268 15.07 -32.61 -5.23
C SER A 268 14.37 -33.96 -5.09
N SER A 269 14.83 -34.77 -4.14
CA SER A 269 14.12 -35.99 -3.75
C SER A 269 12.90 -35.70 -2.88
N GLU A 270 12.84 -34.52 -2.25
CA GLU A 270 11.75 -34.09 -1.37
C GLU A 270 11.30 -32.67 -1.76
N LYS A 271 9.99 -32.41 -1.75
CA LYS A 271 9.47 -31.06 -1.97
C LYS A 271 9.87 -30.11 -0.84
N ILE A 272 10.06 -28.85 -1.20
CA ILE A 272 10.28 -27.73 -0.28
C ILE A 272 8.96 -26.98 -0.12
N GLY A 273 8.52 -26.77 1.12
CA GLY A 273 7.36 -25.92 1.41
C GLY A 273 7.81 -24.50 1.73
N VAL A 274 7.31 -23.51 1.00
CA VAL A 274 7.60 -22.09 1.25
C VAL A 274 6.39 -21.46 1.91
N PHE A 275 6.53 -21.05 3.16
CA PHE A 275 5.48 -20.38 3.92
C PHE A 275 5.82 -18.90 4.00
N TYR A 276 4.98 -18.04 3.45
CA TYR A 276 5.25 -16.61 3.37
C TYR A 276 4.04 -15.79 3.82
N GLY A 277 4.32 -14.56 4.28
CA GLY A 277 3.29 -13.55 4.50
C GLY A 277 3.73 -12.24 3.84
N SER A 278 2.79 -11.52 3.25
CA SER A 278 3.06 -10.25 2.57
C SER A 278 1.86 -9.34 2.61
N SER A 279 2.04 -8.09 3.06
CA SER A 279 0.97 -7.08 3.00
C SER A 279 1.06 -6.18 1.75
N THR A 280 2.21 -6.15 1.06
CA THR A 280 2.46 -5.31 -0.13
C THR A 280 3.02 -6.07 -1.34
N GLY A 281 3.02 -7.40 -1.30
CA GLY A 281 3.47 -8.26 -2.41
C GLY A 281 5.00 -8.42 -2.56
N ASN A 282 5.84 -7.63 -1.88
CA ASN A 282 7.30 -7.73 -2.04
C ASN A 282 7.86 -9.12 -1.66
N SER A 283 7.39 -9.71 -0.56
CA SER A 283 7.81 -11.06 -0.15
C SER A 283 7.31 -12.14 -1.11
N GLU A 284 6.14 -11.94 -1.69
CA GLU A 284 5.49 -12.82 -2.66
C GLU A 284 6.24 -12.83 -3.99
N ALA A 285 6.60 -11.64 -4.51
CA ALA A 285 7.43 -11.52 -5.71
C ALA A 285 8.77 -12.26 -5.60
N ILE A 286 9.38 -12.29 -4.40
CA ILE A 286 10.59 -13.09 -4.16
C ILE A 286 10.26 -14.60 -4.11
N CYS A 287 9.10 -15.00 -3.58
CA CYS A 287 8.66 -16.40 -3.61
C CYS A 287 8.42 -16.89 -5.04
N ASP A 288 7.87 -16.04 -5.92
CA ASP A 288 7.69 -16.36 -7.34
C ASP A 288 9.04 -16.56 -8.03
N ILE A 289 10.03 -15.69 -7.76
CA ILE A 289 11.39 -15.86 -8.27
C ILE A 289 12.02 -17.18 -7.78
N ILE A 290 11.76 -17.57 -6.53
CA ILE A 290 12.23 -18.85 -5.97
C ILE A 290 11.59 -20.02 -6.71
N GLN A 291 10.28 -19.96 -6.94
CA GLN A 291 9.55 -21.01 -7.66
C GLN A 291 9.96 -21.08 -9.14
N GLU A 292 10.15 -19.94 -9.82
CA GLU A 292 10.63 -19.89 -11.21
C GLU A 292 12.04 -20.50 -11.34
N GLU A 293 12.95 -20.16 -10.42
CA GLU A 293 14.33 -20.65 -10.45
C GLU A 293 14.41 -22.14 -10.09
N LEU A 294 13.76 -22.57 -9.00
CA LEU A 294 13.85 -23.94 -8.49
C LEU A 294 12.88 -24.93 -9.17
N GLY A 295 11.73 -24.46 -9.64
CA GLY A 295 10.66 -25.23 -10.29
C GLY A 295 9.54 -25.70 -9.36
N ASP A 296 8.31 -25.76 -9.88
CA ASP A 296 7.08 -26.20 -9.18
C ASP A 296 7.10 -27.68 -8.74
N ASP A 297 7.96 -28.46 -9.39
CA ASP A 297 8.22 -29.85 -9.01
C ASP A 297 9.08 -29.95 -7.74
N VAL A 298 9.87 -28.92 -7.44
CA VAL A 298 10.74 -28.83 -6.27
C VAL A 298 10.11 -28.04 -5.14
N VAL A 299 9.37 -26.97 -5.45
CA VAL A 299 8.88 -25.99 -4.48
C VAL A 299 7.36 -25.86 -4.54
N GLU A 300 6.73 -25.74 -3.37
CA GLU A 300 5.30 -25.47 -3.22
C GLU A 300 5.11 -24.25 -2.30
N LEU A 301 4.35 -23.26 -2.75
CA LEU A 301 4.15 -21.99 -2.05
C LEU A 301 2.87 -22.03 -1.20
N PHE A 302 2.93 -21.40 -0.02
CA PHE A 302 1.86 -21.33 0.96
C PHE A 302 1.82 -19.92 1.57
N ASN A 303 0.74 -19.18 1.32
CA ASN A 303 0.49 -17.94 2.03
C ASN A 303 -0.02 -18.28 3.45
N VAL A 304 0.55 -17.69 4.49
CA VAL A 304 0.19 -18.06 5.87
C VAL A 304 -1.18 -17.51 6.30
N SER A 305 -1.77 -16.58 5.53
CA SER A 305 -3.13 -16.05 5.77
C SER A 305 -4.22 -17.11 5.58
N ASP A 306 -4.05 -18.02 4.61
CA ASP A 306 -5.05 -19.04 4.23
C ASP A 306 -4.56 -20.49 4.43
N THR A 307 -3.31 -20.68 4.83
CA THR A 307 -2.74 -22.02 5.05
C THR A 307 -3.02 -22.55 6.45
N ASP A 308 -3.40 -23.83 6.55
CA ASP A 308 -3.47 -24.54 7.82
C ASP A 308 -2.05 -24.69 8.44
N PRO A 309 -1.80 -24.23 9.67
CA PRO A 309 -0.52 -24.40 10.36
C PRO A 309 0.01 -25.84 10.39
N GLU A 310 -0.85 -26.86 10.43
CA GLU A 310 -0.41 -28.27 10.43
C GLU A 310 0.22 -28.69 9.09
N LYS A 311 -0.06 -27.98 7.99
CA LYS A 311 0.52 -28.23 6.66
C LYS A 311 2.05 -28.17 6.68
N ILE A 312 2.65 -27.36 7.56
CA ILE A 312 4.10 -27.28 7.74
C ILE A 312 4.73 -28.64 8.10
N LEU A 313 3.96 -29.54 8.72
CA LEU A 313 4.43 -30.88 9.08
C LEU A 313 4.60 -31.81 7.88
N ALA A 314 4.03 -31.49 6.72
CA ALA A 314 4.19 -32.28 5.50
C ALA A 314 5.59 -32.14 4.85
N TYR A 315 6.33 -31.07 5.16
CA TYR A 315 7.60 -30.74 4.50
C TYR A 315 8.78 -30.92 5.45
N ASN A 316 9.86 -31.56 5.01
CA ASN A 316 11.10 -31.65 5.79
C ASN A 316 12.02 -30.45 5.56
N ASN A 317 11.97 -29.89 4.34
CA ASN A 317 12.68 -28.70 3.92
C ASN A 317 11.67 -27.57 3.80
N ILE A 318 11.88 -26.51 4.56
CA ILE A 318 10.93 -25.39 4.67
C ILE A 318 11.68 -24.09 4.42
N ILE A 319 11.06 -23.20 3.65
CA ILE A 319 11.48 -21.80 3.54
C ILE A 319 10.41 -20.95 4.23
N ILE A 320 10.82 -20.01 5.08
CA ILE A 320 9.92 -19.05 5.71
C ILE A 320 10.26 -17.64 5.27
N SER A 321 9.24 -16.88 4.87
CA SER A 321 9.36 -15.47 4.57
C SER A 321 8.44 -14.63 5.46
N CYS A 322 9.03 -13.68 6.19
CA CYS A 322 8.27 -12.68 6.92
C CYS A 322 8.95 -11.32 6.78
N PRO A 323 8.26 -10.30 6.25
CA PRO A 323 8.73 -8.92 6.30
C PRO A 323 8.60 -8.40 7.75
N THR A 324 9.44 -7.43 8.10
CA THR A 324 9.29 -6.69 9.36
C THR A 324 8.37 -5.50 9.16
N TRP A 325 7.37 -5.35 10.01
CA TRP A 325 6.42 -4.23 9.98
C TRP A 325 6.51 -3.35 11.23
N TYR A 326 5.96 -2.14 11.14
CA TYR A 326 5.90 -1.17 12.24
C TYR A 326 7.27 -0.95 12.90
N GLU A 327 7.37 -1.09 14.22
CA GLU A 327 8.62 -0.93 14.98
C GLU A 327 9.24 -2.29 15.36
N GLY A 328 9.45 -3.17 14.37
CA GLY A 328 10.08 -4.47 14.57
C GLY A 328 9.12 -5.64 14.80
N GLU A 329 7.86 -5.49 14.38
CA GLU A 329 6.82 -6.49 14.55
C GLU A 329 6.76 -7.47 13.37
N LEU A 330 6.07 -8.60 13.59
CA LEU A 330 5.73 -9.53 12.53
C LEU A 330 4.65 -8.91 11.64
N GLN A 331 4.60 -9.35 10.39
CA GLN A 331 3.47 -9.09 9.51
C GLN A 331 2.18 -9.69 10.08
N GLU A 332 1.03 -9.10 9.78
CA GLU A 332 -0.25 -9.38 10.46
C GLU A 332 -0.67 -10.85 10.42
N ASP A 333 -0.49 -11.54 9.29
CA ASP A 333 -0.82 -12.96 9.16
C ASP A 333 0.11 -13.83 10.02
N TRP A 334 1.40 -13.45 10.08
CA TRP A 334 2.38 -14.12 10.93
C TRP A 334 2.11 -13.94 12.43
N ILE A 335 1.50 -12.83 12.85
CA ILE A 335 1.09 -12.63 14.26
C ILE A 335 0.11 -13.73 14.68
N GLU A 336 -0.80 -14.13 13.80
CA GLU A 336 -1.77 -15.19 14.08
C GLU A 336 -1.23 -16.60 13.82
N PHE A 337 -0.36 -16.76 12.81
CA PHE A 337 0.14 -18.05 12.37
C PHE A 337 1.29 -18.58 13.25
N LEU A 338 2.25 -17.72 13.64
CA LEU A 338 3.45 -18.12 14.38
C LEU A 338 3.13 -18.86 15.70
N PRO A 339 2.19 -18.40 16.55
CA PRO A 339 1.87 -19.10 17.79
C PRO A 339 1.34 -20.53 17.56
N LYS A 340 0.64 -20.75 16.43
CA LYS A 340 0.06 -22.05 16.07
C LYS A 340 1.16 -23.02 15.66
N ILE A 341 2.08 -22.62 14.78
CA ILE A 341 3.22 -23.48 14.38
C ILE A 341 4.24 -23.67 15.50
N ALA A 342 4.43 -22.67 16.37
CA ALA A 342 5.32 -22.77 17.52
C ALA A 342 4.83 -23.78 18.58
N ALA A 343 3.54 -24.12 18.55
CA ALA A 343 2.96 -25.17 19.38
C ALA A 343 3.15 -26.59 18.81
N LEU A 344 3.58 -26.73 17.54
CA LEU A 344 3.82 -28.00 16.87
C LEU A 344 5.22 -28.55 17.19
N ASP A 345 5.43 -29.86 16.98
CA ASP A 345 6.76 -30.47 17.10
C ASP A 345 7.49 -30.40 15.75
N LEU A 346 8.38 -29.41 15.62
CA LEU A 346 9.14 -29.16 14.39
C LEU A 346 10.51 -29.87 14.38
N LYS A 347 10.70 -30.90 15.23
CA LYS A 347 11.94 -31.69 15.22
C LYS A 347 12.21 -32.34 13.86
N GLY A 348 13.44 -32.18 13.39
CA GLY A 348 13.90 -32.74 12.11
C GLY A 348 13.51 -31.92 10.89
N LYS A 349 12.72 -30.85 11.06
CA LYS A 349 12.43 -29.85 10.04
C LYS A 349 13.64 -28.95 9.85
N THR A 350 14.15 -28.84 8.62
CA THR A 350 15.16 -27.85 8.25
C THR A 350 14.44 -26.62 7.72
N VAL A 351 14.65 -25.49 8.39
CA VAL A 351 14.04 -24.21 8.02
C VAL A 351 15.13 -23.26 7.54
N VAL A 352 14.95 -22.67 6.37
CA VAL A 352 15.73 -21.52 5.90
C VAL A 352 14.79 -20.32 5.84
N MET A 353 15.30 -19.13 6.15
CA MET A 353 14.47 -17.93 6.21
C MET A 353 14.98 -16.86 5.26
N PHE A 354 14.08 -16.01 4.79
CA PHE A 354 14.41 -14.70 4.24
C PHE A 354 13.39 -13.66 4.72
N GLY A 355 13.76 -12.38 4.69
CA GLY A 355 12.88 -11.31 5.14
C GLY A 355 13.13 -10.03 4.38
N MET A 356 12.05 -9.28 4.15
CA MET A 356 12.14 -7.90 3.66
C MET A 356 12.29 -6.96 4.84
N GLY A 357 13.12 -5.94 4.69
CA GLY A 357 13.20 -4.83 5.64
C GLY A 357 13.83 -3.59 5.03
N ASP A 358 13.61 -2.46 5.67
CA ASP A 358 14.20 -1.18 5.28
C ASP A 358 15.27 -0.78 6.32
N GLN A 359 16.54 -0.91 5.94
CA GLN A 359 17.66 -0.67 6.86
C GLN A 359 17.88 0.80 7.18
N VAL A 360 17.38 1.72 6.34
CA VAL A 360 17.57 3.16 6.50
C VAL A 360 16.42 3.77 7.31
N GLY A 361 15.17 3.48 6.93
CA GLY A 361 13.99 3.96 7.63
C GLY A 361 13.80 3.30 9.00
N TYR A 362 14.20 2.04 9.15
CA TYR A 362 14.03 1.25 10.37
C TYR A 362 15.34 0.64 10.88
N ALA A 363 16.41 1.45 10.90
CA ALA A 363 17.76 1.03 11.30
C ALA A 363 17.86 0.39 12.70
N ASP A 364 16.94 0.68 13.63
CA ASP A 364 16.91 0.11 14.99
C ASP A 364 16.17 -1.23 15.08
N ASN A 365 15.47 -1.64 14.01
CA ASN A 365 14.56 -2.78 13.95
C ASN A 365 14.70 -3.60 12.64
N PHE A 366 15.81 -3.43 11.93
CA PHE A 366 16.00 -4.03 10.61
C PHE A 366 15.94 -5.56 10.68
N LEU A 367 15.01 -6.18 9.96
CA LEU A 367 14.81 -7.64 9.93
C LEU A 367 14.50 -8.30 11.30
N ASP A 368 13.92 -7.56 12.25
CA ASP A 368 13.53 -8.09 13.57
C ASP A 368 12.63 -9.34 13.49
N ALA A 369 11.73 -9.41 12.49
CA ALA A 369 10.83 -10.54 12.28
C ALA A 369 11.55 -11.89 12.17
N LEU A 370 12.73 -11.92 11.51
CA LEU A 370 13.53 -13.13 11.39
C LEU A 370 13.96 -13.68 12.76
N GLY A 371 14.31 -12.78 13.68
CA GLY A 371 14.75 -13.15 15.02
C GLY A 371 13.60 -13.64 15.89
N ILE A 372 12.43 -13.00 15.78
CA ILE A 372 11.22 -13.38 16.50
C ILE A 372 10.78 -14.79 16.08
N ILE A 373 10.65 -15.04 14.77
CA ILE A 373 10.27 -16.35 14.24
C ILE A 373 11.32 -17.40 14.59
N ALA A 374 12.61 -17.13 14.35
CA ALA A 374 13.67 -18.08 14.66
C ALA A 374 13.66 -18.50 16.15
N ALA A 375 13.47 -17.55 17.07
CA ALA A 375 13.42 -17.84 18.50
C ALA A 375 12.31 -18.83 18.87
N ASP A 376 11.14 -18.75 18.25
CA ASP A 376 10.01 -19.63 18.55
C ASP A 376 10.11 -20.97 17.81
N LEU A 377 10.57 -20.98 16.57
CA LEU A 377 10.80 -22.22 15.83
C LEU A 377 11.92 -23.07 16.42
N ILE A 378 12.99 -22.45 16.94
CA ILE A 378 14.06 -23.16 17.67
C ILE A 378 13.49 -23.81 18.94
N LYS A 379 12.60 -23.13 19.68
CA LYS A 379 11.92 -23.72 20.85
C LYS A 379 11.01 -24.89 20.45
N ALA A 380 10.36 -24.80 19.28
CA ALA A 380 9.55 -25.86 18.71
C ALA A 380 10.37 -27.04 18.14
N GLY A 381 11.70 -26.92 18.07
CA GLY A 381 12.62 -27.99 17.67
C GLY A 381 13.09 -27.95 16.22
N ALA A 382 12.74 -26.90 15.46
CA ALA A 382 13.20 -26.70 14.09
C ALA A 382 14.71 -26.44 14.03
N GLN A 383 15.34 -26.87 12.94
CA GLN A 383 16.74 -26.57 12.64
C GLN A 383 16.80 -25.38 11.68
N ILE A 384 17.06 -24.19 12.22
CA ILE A 384 17.29 -22.99 11.40
C ILE A 384 18.67 -23.10 10.74
N LYS A 385 18.71 -22.93 9.42
CA LYS A 385 19.93 -22.88 8.60
C LYS A 385 19.84 -21.72 7.61
N GLY A 386 20.96 -21.44 6.95
CA GLY A 386 21.03 -20.36 5.95
C GLY A 386 21.24 -18.98 6.56
N GLU A 387 22.00 -18.93 7.66
CA GLU A 387 22.42 -17.67 8.29
C GLU A 387 23.12 -16.77 7.26
N TRP A 388 22.77 -15.49 7.23
CA TRP A 388 23.24 -14.56 6.20
C TRP A 388 24.18 -13.50 6.79
N PRO A 389 25.35 -13.23 6.20
CA PRO A 389 26.29 -12.25 6.75
C PRO A 389 25.70 -10.83 6.76
N ILE A 390 26.01 -10.07 7.82
CA ILE A 390 25.62 -8.65 7.93
C ILE A 390 26.47 -7.73 7.06
N ASP A 391 27.52 -8.25 6.43
CA ASP A 391 28.40 -7.48 5.57
C ASP A 391 27.62 -6.90 4.37
N GLY A 392 27.67 -5.57 4.23
CA GLY A 392 26.95 -4.86 3.19
C GLY A 392 25.55 -4.36 3.60
N TYR A 393 25.22 -4.39 4.90
CA TYR A 393 24.05 -3.70 5.46
C TYR A 393 24.49 -2.61 6.44
N GLU A 394 23.76 -1.50 6.48
CA GLU A 394 23.93 -0.39 7.40
C GLU A 394 22.69 -0.25 8.29
N PHE A 395 22.79 -0.67 9.53
CA PHE A 395 21.72 -0.58 10.53
C PHE A 395 22.33 -0.41 11.94
N THR A 396 21.52 0.08 12.89
CA THR A 396 21.96 0.33 14.27
C THR A 396 21.75 -0.88 15.17
N LYS A 397 20.61 -1.57 15.04
CA LYS A 397 20.22 -2.70 15.87
C LYS A 397 19.25 -3.62 15.13
N SER A 398 19.33 -4.92 15.42
CA SER A 398 18.40 -5.92 14.91
C SER A 398 18.28 -7.09 15.90
N VAL A 399 17.04 -7.53 16.14
CA VAL A 399 16.68 -8.79 16.82
C VAL A 399 16.89 -9.97 15.89
N GLY A 400 16.93 -9.75 14.57
CA GLY A 400 17.19 -10.75 13.54
C GLY A 400 18.60 -11.34 13.54
N LEU A 401 19.52 -10.85 14.39
CA LEU A 401 20.88 -11.35 14.49
C LEU A 401 20.97 -12.65 15.27
N THR A 402 21.80 -13.58 14.78
CA THR A 402 22.14 -14.80 15.51
C THR A 402 23.03 -14.48 16.72
N SER A 403 23.22 -15.48 17.58
CA SER A 403 23.99 -15.32 18.82
C SER A 403 25.44 -14.85 18.64
N ASP A 404 26.00 -14.94 17.42
CA ASP A 404 27.35 -14.48 17.11
C ASP A 404 27.43 -12.97 16.79
N GLY A 405 26.28 -12.33 16.55
CA GLY A 405 26.15 -10.92 16.19
C GLY A 405 26.74 -10.54 14.82
N LYS A 406 27.03 -11.52 13.97
CA LYS A 406 27.65 -11.34 12.65
C LYS A 406 26.79 -11.83 11.50
N HIS A 407 25.76 -12.62 11.79
CA HIS A 407 24.82 -13.11 10.79
C HIS A 407 23.38 -12.82 11.20
N PHE A 408 22.51 -12.63 10.21
CA PHE A 408 21.06 -12.74 10.38
C PHE A 408 20.64 -14.21 10.37
N TYR A 409 19.49 -14.52 10.97
CA TYR A 409 18.89 -15.87 10.94
C TYR A 409 18.46 -16.33 9.52
N GLY A 410 18.43 -15.43 8.55
CA GLY A 410 18.07 -15.70 7.16
C GLY A 410 18.52 -14.59 6.21
N LEU A 411 18.27 -14.75 4.92
CA LEU A 411 18.60 -13.75 3.90
C LEU A 411 17.84 -12.44 4.15
N GLY A 412 18.57 -11.33 4.20
CA GLY A 412 18.00 -9.98 4.19
C GLY A 412 17.84 -9.45 2.77
N LEU A 413 16.66 -8.93 2.45
CA LEU A 413 16.46 -8.13 1.24
C LEU A 413 15.82 -6.80 1.65
N ASP A 414 16.16 -5.76 0.88
CA ASP A 414 15.78 -4.38 1.17
C ASP A 414 15.43 -3.73 -0.16
N GLU A 415 14.13 -3.56 -0.39
CA GLU A 415 13.54 -3.09 -1.64
C GLU A 415 13.76 -1.58 -1.80
N GLU A 416 13.78 -0.87 -0.68
CA GLU A 416 13.84 0.58 -0.59
C GLU A 416 15.25 1.13 -0.85
N ASN A 417 16.28 0.42 -0.41
CA ASN A 417 17.65 0.93 -0.37
C ASN A 417 18.66 0.09 -1.14
N GLN A 418 18.41 -1.21 -1.33
CA GLN A 418 19.40 -2.14 -1.90
C GLN A 418 18.84 -3.09 -2.98
N VAL A 419 17.79 -2.67 -3.70
CA VAL A 419 17.18 -3.45 -4.79
C VAL A 419 18.19 -3.94 -5.83
N ASN A 420 19.21 -3.13 -6.13
CA ASN A 420 20.27 -3.47 -7.07
C ASN A 420 21.14 -4.67 -6.62
N LEU A 421 21.11 -5.04 -5.34
CA LEU A 421 21.85 -6.18 -4.80
C LEU A 421 21.03 -7.47 -4.75
N HIS A 422 19.70 -7.42 -4.92
CA HIS A 422 18.80 -8.56 -4.75
C HIS A 422 19.21 -9.76 -5.59
N ASN A 423 19.39 -9.58 -6.91
CA ASN A 423 19.79 -10.65 -7.81
C ASN A 423 21.10 -11.33 -7.36
N SER A 424 22.11 -10.52 -6.99
CA SER A 424 23.41 -11.05 -6.56
C SER A 424 23.35 -11.78 -5.21
N ARG A 425 22.42 -11.39 -4.33
CA ARG A 425 22.17 -12.05 -3.05
C ARG A 425 21.41 -13.35 -3.26
N LEU A 426 20.36 -13.32 -4.08
CA LEU A 426 19.57 -14.50 -4.46
C LEU A 426 20.45 -15.55 -5.14
N ASP A 427 21.32 -15.18 -6.09
CA ASP A 427 22.25 -16.12 -6.74
C ASP A 427 23.09 -16.92 -5.71
N LYS A 428 23.71 -16.21 -4.76
CA LYS A 428 24.50 -16.82 -3.68
C LYS A 428 23.62 -17.62 -2.72
N TRP A 429 22.42 -17.13 -2.44
CA TRP A 429 21.47 -17.80 -1.57
C TRP A 429 20.96 -19.11 -2.18
N PHE A 430 20.71 -19.17 -3.49
CA PHE A 430 20.35 -20.41 -4.18
C PHE A 430 21.48 -21.45 -4.16
N GLU A 431 22.75 -21.02 -4.25
CA GLU A 431 23.90 -21.93 -4.07
C GLU A 431 23.92 -22.50 -2.65
N MET A 432 23.67 -21.66 -1.65
CA MET A 432 23.55 -22.10 -0.26
C MET A 432 22.34 -23.04 -0.04
N LEU A 433 21.17 -22.73 -0.61
CA LEU A 433 19.99 -23.59 -0.56
C LEU A 433 20.25 -24.97 -1.18
N SER A 434 21.00 -25.01 -2.28
CA SER A 434 21.36 -26.26 -2.95
C SER A 434 22.14 -27.18 -2.02
N ASP A 435 23.06 -26.62 -1.25
CA ASP A 435 23.83 -27.39 -0.26
C ASP A 435 22.98 -27.76 0.97
N ILE A 436 22.12 -26.85 1.45
CA ILE A 436 21.30 -27.08 2.65
C ILE A 436 20.22 -28.15 2.42
N PHE A 437 19.52 -28.06 1.29
CA PHE A 437 18.43 -28.97 0.92
C PHE A 437 18.87 -30.14 0.03
N ASN A 438 20.18 -30.27 -0.25
CA ASN A 438 20.76 -31.33 -1.11
C ASN A 438 20.13 -31.37 -2.52
N LEU A 439 19.96 -30.21 -3.15
CA LEU A 439 19.43 -30.11 -4.50
C LEU A 439 20.45 -30.62 -5.52
N THR A 440 19.97 -31.39 -6.50
CA THR A 440 20.76 -31.79 -7.65
C THR A 440 20.72 -30.67 -8.69
N VAL A 441 21.88 -30.12 -9.02
CA VAL A 441 22.01 -28.97 -9.93
C VAL A 441 22.62 -29.43 -11.26
N GLU A 442 21.86 -29.28 -12.35
CA GLU A 442 22.33 -29.53 -13.72
C GLU A 442 22.49 -28.21 -14.47
N LYS A 443 23.64 -28.00 -15.13
CA LYS A 443 23.84 -26.82 -15.98
C LYS A 443 23.14 -27.02 -17.31
N ILE A 444 22.41 -26.00 -17.77
CA ILE A 444 21.76 -26.01 -19.07
C ILE A 444 22.84 -25.79 -20.14
N GLU A 445 23.12 -26.79 -20.99
CA GLU A 445 24.09 -26.67 -22.08
C GLU A 445 23.61 -25.63 -23.12
N GLY A 446 24.34 -24.52 -23.27
CA GLY A 446 24.06 -23.46 -24.25
C GLY A 446 23.88 -22.04 -23.71
N ALA A 447 24.05 -21.81 -22.40
CA ALA A 447 24.09 -20.47 -21.81
C ALA A 447 25.54 -19.94 -21.78
N ASP A 448 25.96 -19.22 -22.83
CA ASP A 448 27.24 -18.48 -22.83
C ASP A 448 27.18 -17.31 -21.83
N VAL A 449 28.24 -17.18 -21.02
CA VAL A 449 28.43 -16.11 -20.02
C VAL A 449 29.15 -14.95 -20.71
N ASP A 450 28.49 -13.78 -20.84
CA ASP A 450 29.19 -12.54 -21.15
C ASP A 450 29.86 -12.02 -19.86
N GLU A 451 31.20 -12.06 -19.83
CA GLU A 451 32.02 -11.42 -18.79
C GLU A 451 31.72 -9.91 -18.73
N VAL A 452 31.15 -9.44 -17.62
CA VAL A 452 31.19 -8.01 -17.29
C VAL A 452 32.56 -7.71 -16.66
N SER A 453 33.40 -7.05 -17.44
CA SER A 453 34.75 -6.62 -17.08
C SER A 453 34.76 -5.64 -15.90
N GLU A 454 35.69 -5.88 -14.98
CA GLU A 454 36.09 -5.04 -13.86
C GLU A 454 36.27 -3.55 -14.23
N LEU A 455 35.75 -2.65 -13.39
CA LEU A 455 36.26 -1.28 -13.25
C LEU A 455 36.60 -1.05 -11.77
N ASP A 456 37.91 -0.98 -11.53
CA ASP A 456 38.60 -0.68 -10.27
C ASP A 456 37.99 0.47 -9.45
N VAL A 457 37.68 0.20 -8.17
CA VAL A 457 37.97 1.15 -7.08
C VAL A 457 38.44 0.33 -5.87
N GLY A 458 39.77 0.26 -5.68
CA GLY A 458 40.38 -0.51 -4.60
C GLY A 458 40.22 0.12 -3.22
N VAL A 459 40.06 -0.73 -2.21
CA VAL A 459 40.45 -0.46 -0.82
C VAL A 459 41.05 -1.73 -0.22
N GLN A 460 42.17 -1.56 0.47
CA GLN A 460 43.11 -2.58 0.91
C GLN A 460 42.61 -3.42 2.09
N ASP A 461 43.09 -4.67 2.09
CA ASP A 461 43.10 -5.67 3.15
C ASP A 461 43.25 -5.12 4.58
N ASN A 462 42.60 -5.80 5.54
CA ASN A 462 43.37 -6.44 6.62
C ASN A 462 42.61 -7.59 7.29
N GLN A 463 43.27 -8.75 7.25
CA GLN A 463 42.97 -10.00 7.93
C GLN A 463 42.96 -9.86 9.46
N ALA A 464 42.16 -10.70 10.15
CA ALA A 464 42.70 -11.64 11.13
C ALA A 464 41.66 -12.68 11.58
N SER A 465 42.17 -13.90 11.67
CA SER A 465 41.56 -15.18 12.04
C SER A 465 41.08 -15.26 13.50
N VAL A 466 40.32 -16.31 13.83
CA VAL A 466 40.76 -17.41 14.72
C VAL A 466 39.69 -18.52 14.78
N SER A 467 40.17 -19.74 14.56
CA SER A 467 39.55 -21.05 14.68
C SER A 467 39.32 -21.50 16.12
N SER A 468 38.35 -22.39 16.38
CA SER A 468 38.65 -23.72 16.97
C SER A 468 37.41 -24.62 17.06
N GLU A 469 37.67 -25.89 16.74
CA GLU A 469 36.83 -27.09 16.76
C GLU A 469 36.40 -27.49 18.18
N VAL A 470 35.38 -28.38 18.31
CA VAL A 470 35.53 -29.76 18.83
C VAL A 470 34.18 -30.41 19.21
N GLU A 471 33.94 -31.55 18.53
CA GLU A 471 33.31 -32.83 18.91
C GLU A 471 31.83 -33.03 19.29
N LYS A 472 31.29 -34.03 18.57
CA LYS A 472 30.02 -34.77 18.70
C LYS A 472 30.03 -35.76 19.88
N ILE A 473 28.84 -36.04 20.42
CA ILE A 473 28.50 -37.35 21.01
C ILE A 473 27.06 -37.73 20.60
N ASP A 474 26.92 -39.00 20.23
CA ASP A 474 25.80 -39.70 19.61
C ASP A 474 24.74 -40.28 20.57
N LEU A 475 23.52 -40.47 20.01
CA LEU A 475 22.56 -41.61 20.14
C LEU A 475 22.00 -41.95 21.56
N GLU A 476 20.75 -42.35 21.80
CA GLU A 476 19.86 -43.24 21.04
C GLU A 476 18.47 -43.38 21.73
N SER A 477 17.42 -43.65 20.94
CA SER A 477 16.19 -44.45 21.22
C SER A 477 15.13 -43.97 22.23
N VAL A 478 13.84 -43.96 21.81
CA VAL A 478 12.82 -45.00 22.05
C VAL A 478 11.56 -44.67 21.21
N GLU A 479 11.13 -45.60 20.37
CA GLU A 479 9.83 -45.61 19.67
C GLU A 479 8.73 -46.15 20.60
N GLU A 480 7.52 -45.57 20.55
CA GLU A 480 6.26 -46.32 20.70
C GLU A 480 5.19 -45.70 19.79
N GLY A 481 4.63 -46.51 18.89
CA GLY A 481 3.52 -46.12 18.00
C GLY A 481 2.15 -46.42 18.59
N VAL A 482 1.13 -45.69 18.11
CA VAL A 482 -0.29 -46.06 18.20
C VAL A 482 -1.00 -45.61 16.91
N SER A 483 -1.89 -46.47 16.44
CA SER A 483 -2.56 -46.51 15.15
C SER A 483 -3.99 -45.93 15.15
N ASP A 484 -4.35 -45.39 13.98
CA ASP A 484 -5.55 -45.62 13.15
C ASP A 484 -6.83 -44.76 13.21
N ASP A 485 -7.32 -44.57 11.97
CA ASP A 485 -8.70 -44.46 11.45
C ASP A 485 -9.51 -43.15 11.45
N SER A 486 -9.70 -42.56 10.25
CA SER A 486 -11.05 -42.31 9.69
C SER A 486 -11.09 -41.98 8.17
N ALA A 487 -11.55 -42.97 7.38
CA ALA A 487 -12.38 -43.01 6.15
C ALA A 487 -12.43 -41.84 5.12
N ASP A 488 -12.11 -42.21 3.86
CA ASP A 488 -12.23 -41.48 2.58
C ASP A 488 -13.66 -41.13 2.12
N VAL A 489 -13.81 -39.94 1.51
CA VAL A 489 -14.91 -39.57 0.60
C VAL A 489 -14.32 -39.29 -0.79
N PRO A 490 -14.85 -39.86 -1.89
CA PRO A 490 -14.25 -39.70 -3.22
C PRO A 490 -14.51 -38.31 -3.82
N VAL A 491 -13.44 -37.62 -4.23
CA VAL A 491 -13.47 -36.35 -4.97
C VAL A 491 -13.75 -36.64 -6.44
N VAL A 492 -14.80 -36.03 -7.01
CA VAL A 492 -15.13 -36.13 -8.44
C VAL A 492 -14.47 -34.97 -9.17
N THR A 493 -13.45 -35.24 -9.99
CA THR A 493 -12.80 -34.23 -10.85
C THR A 493 -13.59 -34.02 -12.15
N ARG A 494 -13.91 -32.77 -12.44
CA ARG A 494 -14.58 -32.34 -13.69
C ARG A 494 -13.55 -31.68 -14.59
N LYS A 495 -13.56 -32.01 -15.89
CA LYS A 495 -12.72 -31.34 -16.89
C LYS A 495 -13.59 -30.40 -17.71
N TYR A 496 -13.21 -29.13 -17.79
CA TYR A 496 -13.93 -28.13 -18.56
C TYR A 496 -13.30 -27.94 -19.95
N SER A 497 -14.14 -27.64 -20.93
CA SER A 497 -13.68 -27.29 -22.28
C SER A 497 -14.61 -26.27 -22.93
N SER A 498 -14.05 -25.35 -23.70
CA SER A 498 -14.76 -24.30 -24.43
C SER A 498 -14.36 -24.33 -25.90
N SER A 499 -15.27 -23.94 -26.80
CA SER A 499 -14.97 -23.83 -28.25
C SER A 499 -14.11 -22.60 -28.58
N GLU A 500 -14.14 -21.58 -27.73
CA GLU A 500 -13.34 -20.35 -27.85
C GLU A 500 -12.64 -20.09 -26.51
N LYS A 501 -11.41 -19.57 -26.56
CA LYS A 501 -10.71 -19.15 -25.35
C LYS A 501 -11.37 -17.93 -24.73
N ILE A 502 -11.33 -17.86 -23.40
CA ILE A 502 -11.88 -16.79 -22.59
C ILE A 502 -10.70 -15.97 -22.04
N GLY A 503 -10.68 -14.66 -22.29
CA GLY A 503 -9.68 -13.78 -21.70
C GLY A 503 -10.14 -13.30 -20.32
N LEU A 504 -9.40 -13.61 -19.27
CA LEU A 504 -9.65 -13.13 -17.91
C LEU A 504 -8.68 -11.97 -17.63
N PHE A 505 -9.20 -10.75 -17.70
CA PHE A 505 -8.47 -9.52 -17.42
C PHE A 505 -8.69 -9.11 -15.97
N TYR A 506 -7.61 -8.93 -15.21
CA TYR A 506 -7.70 -8.53 -13.80
C TYR A 506 -6.69 -7.45 -13.46
N GLY A 507 -6.99 -6.70 -12.39
CA GLY A 507 -6.06 -5.77 -11.74
C GLY A 507 -6.17 -5.96 -10.23
N SER A 508 -5.05 -5.89 -9.53
CA SER A 508 -4.96 -6.22 -8.11
C SER A 508 -3.81 -5.46 -7.48
N THR A 509 -4.07 -4.70 -6.41
CA THR A 509 -3.01 -4.00 -5.65
C THR A 509 -2.55 -4.81 -4.44
N THR A 510 -3.42 -5.63 -3.83
CA THR A 510 -3.13 -6.44 -2.63
C THR A 510 -3.24 -7.95 -2.85
N GLY A 511 -3.29 -8.42 -4.10
CA GLY A 511 -3.37 -9.86 -4.41
C GLY A 511 -4.76 -10.51 -4.28
N ASN A 512 -5.70 -9.96 -3.50
CA ASN A 512 -7.01 -10.60 -3.29
C ASN A 512 -7.80 -10.88 -4.59
N SER A 513 -7.79 -9.94 -5.54
CA SER A 513 -8.47 -10.16 -6.82
C SER A 513 -7.76 -11.19 -7.68
N GLU A 514 -6.43 -11.24 -7.60
CA GLU A 514 -5.56 -12.21 -8.29
C GLU A 514 -5.77 -13.63 -7.77
N ALA A 515 -5.80 -13.83 -6.44
CA ALA A 515 -6.07 -15.12 -5.83
C ALA A 515 -7.40 -15.75 -6.30
N ILE A 516 -8.46 -14.94 -6.44
CA ILE A 516 -9.73 -15.39 -7.01
C ILE A 516 -9.59 -15.75 -8.50
N CYS A 517 -8.81 -14.97 -9.27
CA CYS A 517 -8.53 -15.28 -10.67
C CYS A 517 -7.76 -16.59 -10.84
N ASP A 518 -6.76 -16.84 -9.99
CA ASP A 518 -5.98 -18.08 -9.98
C ASP A 518 -6.86 -19.27 -9.67
N LYS A 519 -7.72 -19.16 -8.66
CA LYS A 519 -8.71 -20.19 -8.34
C LYS A 519 -9.65 -20.48 -9.52
N ILE A 520 -10.09 -19.45 -10.23
CA ILE A 520 -10.89 -19.60 -11.46
C ILE A 520 -10.09 -20.31 -12.55
N PHE A 521 -8.82 -19.95 -12.70
CA PHE A 521 -7.90 -20.54 -13.67
C PHE A 521 -7.59 -22.01 -13.36
N GLU A 522 -7.37 -22.39 -12.10
CA GLU A 522 -7.17 -23.78 -11.66
C GLU A 522 -8.39 -24.65 -11.94
N ILE A 523 -9.60 -24.12 -11.72
CA ILE A 523 -10.85 -24.86 -11.93
C ILE A 523 -11.10 -25.08 -13.43
N LEU A 524 -10.92 -24.06 -14.27
CA LEU A 524 -11.29 -24.11 -15.69
C LEU A 524 -10.14 -24.57 -16.60
N GLY A 525 -8.89 -24.31 -16.20
CA GLY A 525 -7.64 -24.72 -16.84
C GLY A 525 -7.17 -23.85 -18.00
N GLU A 526 -5.87 -23.97 -18.32
CA GLU A 526 -5.15 -23.28 -19.43
C GLU A 526 -5.77 -23.48 -20.83
N GLY A 527 -6.57 -24.55 -20.99
CA GLY A 527 -7.26 -24.84 -22.25
C GLY A 527 -8.51 -24.00 -22.47
N VAL A 528 -8.99 -23.29 -21.44
CA VAL A 528 -10.26 -22.55 -21.45
C VAL A 528 -10.03 -21.06 -21.21
N ILE A 529 -9.17 -20.71 -20.25
CA ILE A 529 -8.90 -19.32 -19.86
C ILE A 529 -7.46 -18.93 -20.18
N ASP A 530 -7.28 -17.70 -20.66
CA ASP A 530 -6.00 -16.98 -20.61
C ASP A 530 -6.09 -15.93 -19.50
N LEU A 531 -5.17 -16.00 -18.54
CA LEU A 531 -5.11 -15.11 -17.38
C LEU A 531 -4.19 -13.92 -17.71
N LEU A 532 -4.72 -12.70 -17.59
CA LEU A 532 -4.11 -11.48 -18.14
C LEU A 532 -4.18 -10.34 -17.11
N ASN A 533 -3.04 -9.95 -16.55
CA ASN A 533 -2.95 -8.79 -15.67
C ASN A 533 -2.95 -7.50 -16.51
N VAL A 534 -3.89 -6.58 -16.26
CA VAL A 534 -4.04 -5.33 -17.02
C VAL A 534 -2.83 -4.38 -16.92
N ALA A 535 -1.97 -4.55 -15.91
CA ALA A 535 -0.70 -3.83 -15.77
C ALA A 535 0.34 -4.25 -16.83
N GLU A 536 0.24 -5.47 -17.37
CA GLU A 536 1.27 -6.08 -18.20
C GLU A 536 0.84 -6.32 -19.66
N VAL A 537 -0.45 -6.23 -19.97
CA VAL A 537 -1.01 -6.56 -21.29
C VAL A 537 -1.36 -5.32 -22.10
N ASP A 538 -1.24 -5.42 -23.43
CA ASP A 538 -1.69 -4.34 -24.30
C ASP A 538 -3.22 -4.33 -24.38
N SER A 539 -3.81 -3.15 -24.27
CA SER A 539 -5.27 -2.98 -24.33
C SER A 539 -5.94 -3.56 -25.59
N ASN A 540 -5.23 -3.70 -26.71
CA ASN A 540 -5.77 -4.31 -27.92
C ASN A 540 -5.91 -5.83 -27.83
N GLU A 541 -5.24 -6.51 -26.89
CA GLU A 541 -5.35 -7.95 -26.70
C GLU A 541 -6.78 -8.36 -26.33
N ILE A 542 -7.56 -7.47 -25.70
CA ILE A 542 -8.99 -7.68 -25.45
C ILE A 542 -9.80 -7.93 -26.74
N LEU A 543 -9.28 -7.47 -27.89
CA LEU A 543 -9.91 -7.68 -29.19
C LEU A 543 -9.80 -9.13 -29.68
N GLU A 544 -8.85 -9.91 -29.18
CA GLU A 544 -8.63 -11.30 -29.56
C GLU A 544 -9.71 -12.24 -29.00
N TYR A 545 -10.40 -11.82 -27.94
CA TYR A 545 -11.38 -12.63 -27.22
C TYR A 545 -12.83 -12.21 -27.54
N ASN A 546 -13.71 -13.17 -27.80
CA ASN A 546 -15.17 -12.95 -27.88
C ASN A 546 -15.85 -13.08 -26.50
N HIS A 547 -15.23 -13.84 -25.61
CA HIS A 547 -15.67 -14.11 -24.26
C HIS A 547 -14.62 -13.58 -23.29
N ILE A 548 -15.03 -12.66 -22.44
CA ILE A 548 -14.12 -11.91 -21.57
C ILE A 548 -14.66 -11.94 -20.14
N ILE A 549 -13.78 -12.20 -19.19
CA ILE A 549 -14.02 -12.02 -17.77
C ILE A 549 -13.21 -10.81 -17.31
N ILE A 550 -13.84 -9.90 -16.56
CA ILE A 550 -13.16 -8.75 -15.96
C ILE A 550 -13.24 -8.85 -14.44
N SER A 551 -12.10 -8.69 -13.79
CA SER A 551 -11.96 -8.56 -12.33
C SER A 551 -11.39 -7.20 -11.98
N CYS A 552 -12.13 -6.41 -11.20
CA CYS A 552 -11.62 -5.15 -10.64
C CYS A 552 -12.12 -4.98 -9.22
N PRO A 553 -11.22 -4.85 -8.23
CA PRO A 553 -11.59 -4.43 -6.89
C PRO A 553 -11.97 -2.94 -6.88
N THR A 554 -12.76 -2.54 -5.89
CA THR A 554 -13.03 -1.12 -5.63
C THR A 554 -12.04 -0.59 -4.60
N TRP A 555 -11.38 0.51 -4.92
CA TRP A 555 -10.38 1.15 -4.05
C TRP A 555 -10.82 2.53 -3.60
N ASN A 556 -10.17 3.06 -2.56
CA ASN A 556 -10.44 4.38 -1.98
C ASN A 556 -11.96 4.57 -1.72
N GLU A 557 -12.53 5.70 -2.12
CA GLU A 557 -13.97 6.00 -1.97
C GLU A 557 -14.75 5.71 -3.28
N GLY A 558 -14.67 4.48 -3.78
CA GLY A 558 -15.42 4.03 -4.96
C GLY A 558 -14.66 4.13 -6.29
N GLU A 559 -13.35 4.26 -6.22
CA GLU A 559 -12.45 4.39 -7.37
C GLU A 559 -12.09 3.00 -7.95
N LEU A 560 -11.55 3.03 -9.18
CA LEU A 560 -10.97 1.83 -9.78
C LEU A 560 -9.62 1.55 -9.13
N GLN A 561 -9.15 0.32 -9.30
CA GLN A 561 -7.75 -0.01 -9.00
C GLN A 561 -6.82 0.72 -9.99
N GLU A 562 -5.62 1.08 -9.54
CA GLU A 562 -4.69 1.96 -10.28
C GLU A 562 -4.37 1.51 -11.71
N ASP A 563 -4.18 0.21 -11.95
CA ASP A 563 -3.91 -0.31 -13.30
C ASP A 563 -5.17 -0.23 -14.16
N TRP A 564 -6.34 -0.48 -13.58
CA TRP A 564 -7.62 -0.30 -14.27
C TRP A 564 -7.94 1.16 -14.58
N GLU A 565 -7.48 2.12 -13.77
CA GLU A 565 -7.61 3.55 -14.07
C GLU A 565 -6.86 3.91 -15.36
N GLU A 566 -5.70 3.30 -15.60
CA GLU A 566 -4.94 3.48 -16.84
C GLU A 566 -5.50 2.65 -18.01
N PHE A 567 -5.99 1.44 -17.73
CA PHE A 567 -6.39 0.48 -18.76
C PHE A 567 -7.81 0.70 -19.30
N LEU A 568 -8.79 1.04 -18.44
CA LEU A 568 -10.19 1.21 -18.82
C LEU A 568 -10.39 2.24 -19.94
N PRO A 569 -9.79 3.44 -19.91
CA PRO A 569 -9.95 4.42 -20.98
C PRO A 569 -9.47 3.89 -22.35
N LYS A 570 -8.41 3.07 -22.35
CA LYS A 570 -7.84 2.50 -23.58
C LYS A 570 -8.82 1.49 -24.21
N ILE A 571 -9.39 0.58 -23.42
CA ILE A 571 -10.37 -0.40 -23.93
C ILE A 571 -11.73 0.22 -24.22
N ALA A 572 -12.13 1.28 -23.50
CA ALA A 572 -13.37 2.00 -23.74
C ALA A 572 -13.37 2.75 -25.10
N ALA A 573 -12.18 3.06 -25.63
CA ALA A 573 -12.02 3.65 -26.96
C ALA A 573 -12.12 2.63 -28.10
N LEU A 574 -12.11 1.32 -27.81
CA LEU A 574 -12.17 0.25 -28.79
C LEU A 574 -13.62 -0.08 -29.20
N ASP A 575 -13.81 -0.70 -30.37
CA ASP A 575 -15.11 -1.26 -30.77
C ASP A 575 -15.28 -2.67 -30.17
N LEU A 576 -15.98 -2.74 -29.04
CA LEU A 576 -16.23 -4.00 -28.33
C LEU A 576 -17.54 -4.67 -28.78
N LYS A 577 -18.11 -4.26 -29.92
CA LYS A 577 -19.37 -4.81 -30.41
C LYS A 577 -19.30 -6.31 -30.68
N GLY A 578 -20.22 -7.04 -30.08
CA GLY A 578 -20.33 -8.49 -30.22
C GLY A 578 -19.47 -9.28 -29.23
N LYS A 579 -18.69 -8.59 -28.39
CA LYS A 579 -17.97 -9.22 -27.27
C LYS A 579 -18.93 -9.39 -26.08
N THR A 580 -18.88 -10.56 -25.47
CA THR A 580 -19.64 -10.88 -24.26
C THR A 580 -18.72 -10.77 -23.06
N ILE A 581 -19.07 -9.90 -22.11
CA ILE A 581 -18.28 -9.63 -20.92
C ILE A 581 -19.06 -10.11 -19.69
N VAL A 582 -18.40 -10.84 -18.80
CA VAL A 582 -18.88 -11.11 -17.45
C VAL A 582 -17.89 -10.52 -16.46
N MET A 583 -18.38 -9.99 -15.34
CA MET A 583 -17.55 -9.29 -14.39
C MET A 583 -17.65 -9.94 -13.01
N PHE A 584 -16.60 -9.77 -12.21
CA PHE A 584 -16.67 -9.90 -10.77
C PHE A 584 -15.79 -8.84 -10.11
N GLY A 585 -16.07 -8.50 -8.87
CA GLY A 585 -15.36 -7.46 -8.16
C GLY A 585 -15.30 -7.77 -6.68
N LEU A 586 -14.20 -7.36 -6.06
CA LEU A 586 -14.02 -7.42 -4.62
C LEU A 586 -14.33 -6.04 -4.03
N GLY A 587 -14.97 -6.03 -2.86
CA GLY A 587 -15.24 -4.82 -2.10
C GLY A 587 -15.54 -5.14 -0.64
N ASP A 588 -15.53 -4.11 0.19
CA ASP A 588 -15.82 -4.20 1.63
C ASP A 588 -17.16 -3.49 1.90
N GLN A 589 -18.20 -4.27 2.19
CA GLN A 589 -19.56 -3.74 2.36
C GLN A 589 -19.76 -3.01 3.69
N ASP A 590 -18.99 -3.35 4.73
CA ASP A 590 -19.11 -2.75 6.06
C ASP A 590 -18.30 -1.46 6.15
N GLY A 591 -17.04 -1.47 5.68
CA GLY A 591 -16.17 -0.29 5.68
C GLY A 591 -16.56 0.76 4.64
N TYR A 592 -17.05 0.32 3.47
CA TYR A 592 -17.38 1.19 2.34
C TYR A 592 -18.83 1.02 1.84
N ALA A 593 -19.78 0.97 2.77
CA ALA A 593 -21.20 0.77 2.47
C ALA A 593 -21.81 1.76 1.46
N ASP A 594 -21.25 2.97 1.30
CA ASP A 594 -21.73 3.98 0.34
C ASP A 594 -21.13 3.83 -1.07
N ASN A 595 -20.12 2.97 -1.23
CA ASN A 595 -19.32 2.79 -2.43
C ASN A 595 -19.06 1.30 -2.77
N PHE A 596 -19.85 0.40 -2.19
CA PHE A 596 -19.60 -1.04 -2.30
C PHE A 596 -19.65 -1.50 -3.76
N LEU A 597 -18.56 -2.06 -4.29
CA LEU A 597 -18.43 -2.53 -5.67
C LEU A 597 -18.65 -1.45 -6.76
N ASP A 598 -18.34 -0.19 -6.47
CA ASP A 598 -18.49 0.91 -7.43
C ASP A 598 -17.70 0.69 -8.73
N ALA A 599 -16.54 0.03 -8.65
CA ALA A 599 -15.70 -0.29 -9.81
C ALA A 599 -16.44 -1.07 -10.91
N LEU A 600 -17.31 -2.00 -10.52
CA LEU A 600 -18.14 -2.77 -11.47
C LEU A 600 -19.05 -1.84 -12.27
N GLY A 601 -19.59 -0.81 -11.63
CA GLY A 601 -20.48 0.16 -12.26
C GLY A 601 -19.75 1.07 -13.23
N ILE A 602 -18.56 1.54 -12.84
CA ILE A 602 -17.71 2.41 -13.63
C ILE A 602 -17.28 1.69 -14.92
N ILE A 603 -16.70 0.49 -14.79
CA ILE A 603 -16.29 -0.32 -15.93
C ILE A 603 -17.50 -0.66 -16.80
N ALA A 604 -18.61 -1.09 -16.22
CA ALA A 604 -19.79 -1.46 -16.99
C ALA A 604 -20.32 -0.30 -17.83
N ALA A 605 -20.37 0.91 -17.26
CA ALA A 605 -20.86 2.09 -17.95
C ALA A 605 -20.04 2.40 -19.22
N ASP A 606 -18.72 2.24 -19.18
CA ASP A 606 -17.84 2.56 -20.30
C ASP A 606 -17.80 1.43 -21.34
N LEU A 607 -17.79 0.17 -20.91
CA LEU A 607 -17.81 -0.97 -21.84
C LEU A 607 -19.14 -1.08 -22.59
N ILE A 608 -20.27 -0.73 -21.96
CA ILE A 608 -21.57 -0.65 -22.64
C ILE A 608 -21.55 0.46 -23.71
N LYS A 609 -20.94 1.62 -23.44
CA LYS A 609 -20.78 2.69 -24.44
C LYS A 609 -19.91 2.23 -25.62
N ALA A 610 -18.86 1.44 -25.34
CA ALA A 610 -17.99 0.81 -26.33
C ALA A 610 -18.67 -0.33 -27.12
N GLY A 611 -19.91 -0.69 -26.79
CA GLY A 611 -20.73 -1.66 -27.52
C GLY A 611 -20.66 -3.11 -27.02
N ALA A 612 -20.00 -3.35 -25.88
CA ALA A 612 -19.93 -4.67 -25.26
C ALA A 612 -21.30 -5.12 -24.70
N GLU A 613 -21.53 -6.43 -24.69
CA GLU A 613 -22.69 -7.03 -24.04
C GLU A 613 -22.30 -7.57 -22.66
N ILE A 614 -22.72 -6.89 -21.59
CA ILE A 614 -22.49 -7.34 -20.21
C ILE A 614 -23.54 -8.39 -19.83
N LYS A 615 -23.08 -9.53 -19.34
CA LYS A 615 -23.89 -10.65 -18.83
C LYS A 615 -23.41 -11.06 -17.45
N GLY A 616 -24.15 -11.98 -16.82
CA GLY A 616 -23.79 -12.52 -15.52
C GLY A 616 -24.08 -11.59 -14.35
N HIS A 617 -25.15 -10.78 -14.45
CA HIS A 617 -25.60 -9.94 -13.35
C HIS A 617 -25.88 -10.77 -12.09
N TRP A 618 -25.46 -10.27 -10.93
CA TRP A 618 -25.48 -11.02 -9.68
C TRP A 618 -26.51 -10.47 -8.69
N PRO A 619 -27.33 -11.30 -8.02
CA PRO A 619 -28.31 -10.85 -7.04
C PRO A 619 -27.68 -10.08 -5.87
N ILE A 620 -28.34 -9.01 -5.43
CA ILE A 620 -27.93 -8.25 -4.24
C ILE A 620 -28.37 -8.91 -2.93
N GLU A 621 -29.17 -9.97 -2.98
CA GLU A 621 -29.59 -10.68 -1.78
C GLU A 621 -28.38 -11.29 -1.05
N GLY A 622 -28.22 -10.95 0.23
CA GLY A 622 -27.13 -11.42 1.07
C GLY A 622 -25.98 -10.41 1.22
N TYR A 623 -26.14 -9.18 0.74
CA TYR A 623 -25.21 -8.06 0.99
C TYR A 623 -25.95 -6.95 1.76
N GLU A 624 -25.23 -6.27 2.66
CA GLU A 624 -25.69 -5.09 3.40
C GLU A 624 -24.83 -3.88 3.01
N PHE A 625 -25.43 -2.91 2.31
CA PHE A 625 -24.75 -1.68 1.90
C PHE A 625 -25.78 -0.54 1.73
N THR A 626 -25.33 0.71 1.74
CA THR A 626 -26.17 1.90 1.62
C THR A 626 -26.32 2.36 0.17
N LYS A 627 -25.23 2.35 -0.61
CA LYS A 627 -25.19 2.78 -2.00
C LYS A 627 -24.09 2.05 -2.78
N SER A 628 -24.32 1.83 -4.08
CA SER A 628 -23.36 1.20 -4.99
C SER A 628 -23.63 1.66 -6.43
N LEU A 629 -22.60 2.10 -7.14
CA LEU A 629 -22.59 2.31 -8.59
C LEU A 629 -22.56 0.97 -9.34
N GLY A 630 -22.12 -0.10 -8.68
CA GLY A 630 -22.11 -1.47 -9.21
C GLY A 630 -23.49 -2.04 -9.54
N LEU A 631 -24.58 -1.38 -9.14
CA LEU A 631 -25.94 -1.80 -9.43
C LEU A 631 -26.31 -1.67 -10.92
N ALA A 632 -26.83 -2.77 -11.47
CA ALA A 632 -27.45 -2.80 -12.78
C ALA A 632 -28.73 -1.93 -12.81
N PRO A 633 -29.24 -1.54 -13.99
CA PRO A 633 -30.37 -0.61 -14.12
C PRO A 633 -31.69 -1.09 -13.48
N ASP A 634 -31.80 -2.37 -13.13
CA ASP A 634 -32.97 -2.93 -12.44
C ASP A 634 -32.96 -2.69 -10.92
N GLY A 635 -31.84 -2.24 -10.35
CA GLY A 635 -31.64 -1.98 -8.93
C GLY A 635 -31.73 -3.21 -8.03
N LYS A 636 -31.66 -4.41 -8.60
CA LYS A 636 -31.77 -5.70 -7.88
C LYS A 636 -30.58 -6.62 -8.09
N HIS A 637 -29.75 -6.31 -9.07
CA HIS A 637 -28.54 -7.06 -9.35
C HIS A 637 -27.35 -6.11 -9.47
N PHE A 638 -26.15 -6.59 -9.16
CA PHE A 638 -24.89 -6.00 -9.57
C PHE A 638 -24.58 -6.35 -11.03
N TYR A 639 -23.75 -5.54 -11.69
CA TYR A 639 -23.26 -5.83 -13.06
C TYR A 639 -22.43 -7.12 -13.15
N GLY A 640 -21.89 -7.60 -12.02
CA GLY A 640 -21.09 -8.81 -11.92
C GLY A 640 -21.15 -9.43 -10.53
N LEU A 641 -20.46 -10.55 -10.32
CA LEU A 641 -20.37 -11.20 -9.00
C LEU A 641 -19.68 -10.27 -7.99
N GLY A 642 -20.30 -10.09 -6.83
CA GLY A 642 -19.69 -9.38 -5.70
C GLY A 642 -19.03 -10.35 -4.73
N LEU A 643 -17.75 -10.16 -4.44
CA LEU A 643 -17.04 -10.86 -3.37
C LEU A 643 -16.60 -9.85 -2.32
N ASP A 644 -16.57 -10.29 -1.07
CA ASP A 644 -16.20 -9.47 0.07
C ASP A 644 -15.32 -10.32 0.97
N GLU A 645 -14.01 -10.06 0.92
CA GLU A 645 -12.98 -10.80 1.65
C GLU A 645 -13.05 -10.50 3.14
N GLU A 646 -13.30 -9.24 3.50
CA GLU A 646 -13.26 -8.76 4.88
C GLU A 646 -14.45 -9.28 5.72
N ASN A 647 -15.64 -9.33 5.13
CA ASN A 647 -16.87 -9.56 5.88
C ASN A 647 -17.56 -10.87 5.55
N GLN A 648 -17.31 -11.44 4.35
CA GLN A 648 -18.06 -12.59 3.84
C GLN A 648 -17.19 -13.64 3.13
N ALA A 649 -15.90 -13.76 3.49
CA ALA A 649 -14.97 -14.77 2.95
C ALA A 649 -15.56 -16.19 2.93
N ASP A 650 -16.22 -16.61 4.02
CA ASP A 650 -16.87 -17.93 4.14
C ASP A 650 -17.90 -18.24 3.03
N LEU A 651 -18.43 -17.22 2.35
CA LEU A 651 -19.41 -17.36 1.28
C LEU A 651 -18.78 -17.43 -0.12
N HIS A 652 -17.47 -17.21 -0.26
CA HIS A 652 -16.80 -17.15 -1.57
C HIS A 652 -16.94 -18.44 -2.35
N ASP A 653 -16.68 -19.59 -1.73
CA ASP A 653 -16.81 -20.89 -2.40
C ASP A 653 -18.24 -21.16 -2.89
N GLU A 654 -19.24 -20.85 -2.07
CA GLU A 654 -20.65 -21.03 -2.46
C GLU A 654 -21.02 -20.09 -3.61
N ARG A 655 -20.55 -18.83 -3.55
CA ARG A 655 -20.81 -17.81 -4.57
C ARG A 655 -20.12 -18.14 -5.89
N LEU A 656 -18.85 -18.51 -5.85
CA LEU A 656 -18.07 -18.92 -7.03
C LEU A 656 -18.70 -20.14 -7.69
N ASN A 657 -19.10 -21.17 -6.94
CA ASN A 657 -19.77 -22.34 -7.51
C ASN A 657 -21.07 -21.98 -8.24
N LYS A 658 -21.93 -21.15 -7.64
CA LYS A 658 -23.15 -20.65 -8.29
C LYS A 658 -22.86 -19.76 -9.50
N TRP A 659 -21.81 -18.96 -9.43
CA TRP A 659 -21.37 -18.11 -10.53
C TRP A 659 -20.82 -18.93 -11.69
N PHE A 660 -20.06 -20.00 -11.44
CA PHE A 660 -19.64 -20.95 -12.46
C PHE A 660 -20.84 -21.59 -13.17
N ASP A 661 -21.85 -22.05 -12.43
CA ASP A 661 -23.07 -22.61 -13.02
C ASP A 661 -23.77 -21.60 -13.97
N MET A 662 -23.67 -20.30 -13.67
CA MET A 662 -24.17 -19.22 -14.53
C MET A 662 -23.26 -18.94 -15.74
N LEU A 663 -21.93 -19.02 -15.57
CA LEU A 663 -20.96 -18.81 -16.66
C LEU A 663 -21.05 -19.89 -17.75
N MET A 664 -21.27 -21.15 -17.37
CA MET A 664 -21.28 -22.29 -18.30
C MET A 664 -22.16 -22.06 -19.55
N PRO A 665 -23.46 -21.68 -19.43
CA PRO A 665 -24.29 -21.39 -20.59
C PRO A 665 -23.94 -20.07 -21.30
N ILE A 666 -23.32 -19.09 -20.61
CA ILE A 666 -22.97 -17.78 -21.19
C ILE A 666 -21.81 -17.91 -22.17
N PHE A 667 -20.75 -18.63 -21.77
CA PHE A 667 -19.56 -18.85 -22.59
C PHE A 667 -19.54 -20.22 -23.29
N SER A 668 -20.66 -20.95 -23.26
CA SER A 668 -20.79 -22.29 -23.86
C SER A 668 -19.73 -23.30 -23.38
N ILE A 669 -19.32 -23.19 -22.11
CA ILE A 669 -18.37 -24.11 -21.49
C ILE A 669 -19.07 -25.44 -21.24
N THR A 670 -18.39 -26.54 -21.56
CA THR A 670 -18.85 -27.91 -21.33
C THR A 670 -18.00 -28.57 -20.26
N ALA A 671 -18.64 -29.36 -19.38
CA ALA A 671 -17.97 -30.11 -18.33
C ALA A 671 -18.12 -31.62 -18.59
N GLU A 672 -17.01 -32.34 -18.67
CA GLU A 672 -16.98 -33.80 -18.69
C GLU A 672 -16.53 -34.33 -17.32
N ILE A 673 -17.24 -35.34 -16.81
CA ILE A 673 -16.83 -36.03 -15.58
C ILE A 673 -15.71 -36.99 -15.96
N VAL A 674 -14.55 -36.82 -15.36
CA VAL A 674 -13.46 -37.78 -15.49
C VAL A 674 -13.63 -38.80 -14.36
N GLU A 675 -14.11 -40.00 -14.69
CA GLU A 675 -14.04 -41.12 -13.75
C GLU A 675 -12.55 -41.50 -13.62
N GLY A 676 -11.93 -41.21 -12.48
CA GLY A 676 -10.55 -41.58 -12.21
C GLY A 676 -10.37 -43.10 -12.23
N GLU A 677 -9.46 -43.61 -13.06
CA GLU A 677 -8.89 -44.94 -12.87
C GLU A 677 -8.08 -44.91 -11.56
N GLY A 678 -8.47 -45.75 -10.61
CA GLY A 678 -7.95 -45.76 -9.23
C GLY A 678 -6.67 -46.53 -9.00
#